data_AF-A0A7X4KR16-F1
#
_entry.id   AF-A0A7X4KR16-F1
#
_cell.length_a   1.000
_cell.length_b   1.000
_cell.length_c   1.000
_cell.angle_alpha   90.00
_cell.angle_beta   90.00
_cell.angle_gamma   90.00
#
_symmetry.space_group_name_H-M   'P 1'
#
loop_
_entity.id
_entity.type
_entity.pdbx_description
1 polymer ?
#
loop_
_entity_poly.entity_id
_entity_poly.type
_entity_poly.pdbx_seq_one_letter_code
_entity_poly.pdbx_strand_id
1 'polypeptide(L)'
;MSGKSTNQAAALDKQMQKDGDGAVDGSAQPCPKAQRPTLLAKVTCDVDGPKTIHATVNGVGQKASKAKTGIADFGAVQPGTYTVSVGTILAPDDKDYVILPGSTSTVTLGPGDKQTIDLKVDKKNIVTPKLELEYKVVMLDRGLGELQEASQPKLLPDPTYVELSFSESNKTYPYPGGGKFSCTPANVDVFLDAACTQKLTADLTPQQLAPDTKLKLYLRGTKAGKFKAKLELTDPNLPGVRLDEPATEAMGVVELEMVVHQHSREKLLKLDGKPDDADALESLKLPKQKAMDDAGKVTKMGRLLHAQDSGSFSRARLLIKKYTKKHWPDGTDDYEIVLTTTAASGGLAIHTKEWDDELKDPVKIRVADLKAKEHEFWVEGGSATNALLDAKLDLGMDRADGGLAKTAKRHGDWAGFTVVKIDEVKVDYQAPASGPAWDAAQKRFYINLQQDTDGRKVTIGAKLSVALADVELHVMLAPDKDNRKQANWNVDMPKSWKWKDISSSLKHLDKVKYKKYLHLSAKTDATGYAKVEVILSRFGGDKFQPAAYIEQDPHLAKYVDGHGELEKRKPVLAKDDSITVWRKVWYQLSKAAGFNPPAADVTKSAYEEVYTELVLDKIKDFDVGSAPAQTFYPQYMLDMNSTSTTLVANIGSYNKLALSARLDTQPDQPVKRHLMVCAYQCDPGGTALGQSDPVESDMSGQYIDIDVSSELYVVDPEMENGGPMATSIYWYRDSDSTRVPIPANEARVAKPRQTPGHIQVRLPAIVPPPSAADAVYVVARCHTAEDFLGESFGVRHTLAVYDPTENDDYFDTITHEFGHSFNQTPRPGKQPKSLPKHPKQKDKGQGNHCRVNGGKAGKKIKYECVMYDAGPMKWGIHKFCPKCQPYVLAEDFHRP
;
A
#
# COMPACT_ATOMS: atom_id res chain seq x y z
N MET A 1 -47.15 -40.81 -52.42
CA MET A 1 -48.44 -41.46 -52.07
C MET A 1 -48.28 -42.97 -52.13
N SER A 2 -49.34 -43.73 -51.82
CA SER A 2 -49.44 -45.20 -51.84
C SER A 2 -48.96 -45.90 -53.12
N GLY A 3 -48.53 -47.16 -52.98
CA GLY A 3 -48.48 -48.12 -54.10
C GLY A 3 -47.76 -49.43 -53.76
N LYS A 4 -48.51 -50.54 -53.64
CA LYS A 4 -47.97 -51.91 -53.78
C LYS A 4 -48.06 -52.34 -55.24
N SER A 5 -47.16 -53.19 -55.71
CA SER A 5 -47.42 -54.11 -56.83
C SER A 5 -46.64 -55.41 -56.67
N THR A 6 -47.11 -56.47 -57.33
CA THR A 6 -46.62 -57.86 -57.16
C THR A 6 -46.64 -58.62 -58.49
N ASN A 7 -45.68 -59.53 -58.64
CA ASN A 7 -45.73 -60.79 -59.40
C ASN A 7 -45.76 -60.80 -60.96
N GLN A 8 -44.78 -61.57 -61.48
CA GLN A 8 -44.88 -62.66 -62.49
C GLN A 8 -44.97 -62.42 -64.02
N ALA A 9 -43.91 -62.87 -64.70
CA ALA A 9 -43.84 -63.88 -65.78
C ALA A 9 -44.48 -63.69 -67.18
N ALA A 10 -43.73 -64.05 -68.25
CA ALA A 10 -44.23 -64.58 -69.55
C ALA A 10 -43.10 -65.16 -70.48
N ALA A 11 -43.48 -66.11 -71.36
CA ALA A 11 -42.79 -66.67 -72.57
C ALA A 11 -41.43 -67.42 -72.41
N LEU A 12 -41.08 -68.56 -73.06
CA LEU A 12 -41.26 -69.15 -74.43
C LEU A 12 -40.36 -68.50 -75.52
N ASP A 13 -39.80 -69.23 -76.51
CA ASP A 13 -40.40 -70.27 -77.38
C ASP A 13 -39.36 -71.11 -78.23
N LYS A 14 -39.76 -72.30 -78.75
CA LYS A 14 -39.20 -73.14 -79.87
C LYS A 14 -37.69 -73.52 -79.90
N GLN A 15 -37.19 -74.59 -80.56
CA GLN A 15 -37.71 -75.70 -81.43
C GLN A 15 -36.73 -76.91 -81.29
N MET A 16 -36.76 -78.10 -81.95
CA MET A 16 -37.50 -78.68 -83.09
C MET A 16 -37.57 -80.24 -82.95
N GLN A 17 -37.78 -80.99 -84.04
CA GLN A 17 -37.81 -82.46 -84.14
C GLN A 17 -37.16 -82.94 -85.46
N LYS A 18 -36.74 -84.22 -85.56
CA LYS A 18 -37.14 -85.15 -86.64
C LYS A 18 -36.58 -86.58 -86.48
N ASP A 19 -37.40 -87.57 -86.91
CA ASP A 19 -37.17 -88.91 -87.50
C ASP A 19 -36.12 -89.88 -86.85
N GLY A 20 -36.27 -91.21 -86.88
CA GLY A 20 -37.30 -92.09 -87.49
C GLY A 20 -37.07 -93.59 -87.12
N ASP A 21 -37.89 -94.49 -87.66
CA ASP A 21 -38.01 -95.91 -87.23
C ASP A 21 -36.86 -96.87 -87.62
N GLY A 22 -36.77 -98.01 -86.91
CA GLY A 22 -35.96 -99.18 -87.27
C GLY A 22 -36.00 -100.28 -86.19
N ALA A 23 -36.13 -101.56 -86.56
CA ALA A 23 -36.37 -102.65 -85.60
C ALA A 23 -35.66 -103.97 -85.93
N VAL A 24 -35.44 -104.80 -84.89
CA VAL A 24 -35.04 -106.23 -84.87
C VAL A 24 -33.72 -106.60 -85.58
N ASP A 25 -32.67 -106.90 -84.82
CA ASP A 25 -32.31 -108.28 -84.40
C ASP A 25 -31.12 -108.24 -83.40
N GLY A 26 -30.77 -109.35 -82.75
CA GLY A 26 -29.79 -109.38 -81.66
C GLY A 26 -28.59 -110.32 -81.88
N SER A 27 -27.42 -109.90 -81.38
CA SER A 27 -26.37 -110.81 -80.87
C SER A 27 -25.25 -110.02 -80.15
N ALA A 28 -24.41 -110.75 -79.39
CA ALA A 28 -23.26 -110.27 -78.62
C ALA A 28 -23.52 -109.22 -77.51
N GLN A 29 -23.39 -109.64 -76.25
CA GLN A 29 -23.28 -108.71 -75.11
C GLN A 29 -22.00 -107.86 -75.22
N PRO A 30 -22.10 -106.52 -75.18
CA PRO A 30 -20.93 -105.68 -74.88
C PRO A 30 -20.61 -105.79 -73.38
N CYS A 31 -19.32 -105.81 -73.05
CA CYS A 31 -18.86 -105.60 -71.67
C CYS A 31 -19.42 -104.25 -71.15
N PRO A 32 -19.88 -104.14 -69.89
CA PRO A 32 -20.46 -102.89 -69.39
C PRO A 32 -19.43 -101.76 -69.51
N LYS A 33 -19.76 -100.72 -70.30
CA LYS A 33 -18.94 -99.50 -70.38
C LYS A 33 -18.82 -98.93 -68.97
N ALA A 34 -17.63 -99.05 -68.38
CA ALA A 34 -17.32 -98.48 -67.08
C ALA A 34 -17.73 -97.01 -67.06
N GLN A 35 -18.71 -96.66 -66.22
CA GLN A 35 -19.16 -95.28 -66.11
C GLN A 35 -18.00 -94.45 -65.57
N ARG A 36 -17.71 -93.34 -66.25
CA ARG A 36 -16.65 -92.43 -65.83
C ARG A 36 -17.12 -91.65 -64.59
N PRO A 37 -16.34 -91.65 -63.49
CA PRO A 37 -16.69 -90.86 -62.32
C PRO A 37 -16.69 -89.36 -62.62
N THR A 38 -17.40 -88.58 -61.81
CA THR A 38 -17.46 -87.11 -61.93
C THR A 38 -16.95 -86.42 -60.67
N LEU A 39 -16.06 -85.43 -60.87
CA LEU A 39 -15.38 -84.71 -59.80
C LEU A 39 -15.72 -83.21 -59.82
N LEU A 40 -16.31 -82.73 -58.73
CA LEU A 40 -16.58 -81.32 -58.46
C LEU A 40 -15.70 -80.85 -57.30
N ALA A 41 -15.09 -79.68 -57.41
CA ALA A 41 -14.41 -79.02 -56.29
C ALA A 41 -15.02 -77.63 -56.02
N LYS A 42 -15.15 -77.27 -54.74
CA LYS A 42 -15.66 -75.98 -54.29
C LYS A 42 -14.69 -75.36 -53.31
N VAL A 43 -14.29 -74.12 -53.53
CA VAL A 43 -13.50 -73.34 -52.59
C VAL A 43 -14.45 -72.68 -51.60
N THR A 44 -14.35 -73.04 -50.32
CA THR A 44 -15.29 -72.60 -49.28
C THR A 44 -14.57 -72.08 -48.04
N CYS A 45 -15.22 -71.13 -47.36
CA CYS A 45 -14.88 -70.73 -46.00
C CYS A 45 -16.12 -70.90 -45.13
N ASP A 46 -15.94 -71.42 -43.91
CA ASP A 46 -17.03 -71.73 -42.98
C ASP A 46 -17.13 -70.72 -41.81
N VAL A 47 -16.16 -69.80 -41.67
CA VAL A 47 -15.97 -68.92 -40.51
C VAL A 47 -17.15 -67.94 -40.29
N ASP A 48 -17.84 -67.55 -41.37
CA ASP A 48 -19.07 -66.74 -41.32
C ASP A 48 -20.30 -67.53 -41.81
N GLY A 49 -20.25 -68.86 -41.75
CA GLY A 49 -21.17 -69.76 -42.47
C GLY A 49 -20.68 -70.10 -43.89
N PRO A 50 -21.28 -71.10 -44.56
CA PRO A 50 -20.72 -71.72 -45.77
C PRO A 50 -20.81 -70.79 -47.00
N LYS A 51 -19.76 -70.01 -47.24
CA LYS A 51 -19.61 -69.14 -48.40
C LYS A 51 -18.69 -69.78 -49.44
N THR A 52 -19.10 -69.74 -50.72
CA THR A 52 -18.21 -70.07 -51.85
C THR A 52 -17.34 -68.86 -52.19
N ILE A 53 -16.03 -69.09 -52.34
CA ILE A 53 -15.01 -68.03 -52.45
C ILE A 53 -14.46 -67.96 -53.88
N HIS A 54 -14.44 -66.78 -54.50
CA HIS A 54 -13.94 -66.60 -55.87
C HIS A 54 -12.46 -66.98 -55.96
N ALA A 55 -12.16 -68.12 -56.58
CA ALA A 55 -10.80 -68.63 -56.71
C ALA A 55 -10.66 -69.51 -57.96
N THR A 56 -9.42 -69.65 -58.43
CA THR A 56 -9.03 -70.71 -59.38
C THR A 56 -8.78 -72.02 -58.65
N VAL A 57 -9.04 -73.15 -59.31
CA VAL A 57 -8.81 -74.49 -58.79
C VAL A 57 -7.94 -75.28 -59.77
N ASN A 58 -6.87 -75.86 -59.23
CA ASN A 58 -5.89 -76.66 -59.97
C ASN A 58 -6.14 -78.15 -59.69
N GLY A 59 -6.07 -78.99 -60.72
CA GLY A 59 -6.14 -80.45 -60.59
C GLY A 59 -5.02 -81.11 -61.38
N VAL A 60 -4.26 -82.00 -60.74
CA VAL A 60 -3.14 -82.69 -61.42
C VAL A 60 -3.69 -83.58 -62.54
N GLY A 61 -3.20 -83.38 -63.77
CA GLY A 61 -3.61 -84.14 -64.95
C GLY A 61 -4.72 -83.53 -65.81
N GLN A 62 -5.29 -82.38 -65.44
CA GLN A 62 -6.21 -81.60 -66.30
C GLN A 62 -5.85 -80.11 -66.34
N LYS A 63 -6.47 -79.35 -67.25
CA LYS A 63 -6.39 -77.88 -67.21
C LYS A 63 -7.21 -77.36 -66.02
N ALA A 64 -6.69 -76.33 -65.34
CA ALA A 64 -7.42 -75.60 -64.31
C ALA A 64 -8.77 -75.07 -64.82
N SER A 65 -9.75 -74.92 -63.92
CA SER A 65 -11.10 -74.54 -64.30
C SER A 65 -11.15 -73.15 -64.95
N LYS A 66 -12.02 -72.98 -65.96
CA LYS A 66 -12.28 -71.66 -66.57
C LYS A 66 -13.24 -70.79 -65.73
N ALA A 67 -13.95 -71.38 -64.77
CA ALA A 67 -14.93 -70.70 -63.95
C ALA A 67 -14.26 -69.96 -62.79
N LYS A 68 -14.36 -68.63 -62.77
CA LYS A 68 -13.78 -67.74 -61.73
C LYS A 68 -14.59 -67.70 -60.43
N THR A 69 -15.49 -68.66 -60.22
CA THR A 69 -16.56 -68.63 -59.20
C THR A 69 -16.24 -69.42 -57.94
N GLY A 70 -15.01 -69.94 -57.80
CA GLY A 70 -14.67 -70.88 -56.73
C GLY A 70 -15.19 -72.30 -56.91
N ILE A 71 -15.94 -72.58 -57.99
CA ILE A 71 -16.45 -73.91 -58.30
C ILE A 71 -15.78 -74.44 -59.57
N ALA A 72 -15.20 -75.63 -59.48
CA ALA A 72 -14.51 -76.31 -60.55
C ALA A 72 -15.13 -77.69 -60.79
N ASP A 73 -15.94 -77.79 -61.84
CA ASP A 73 -16.40 -79.07 -62.38
C ASP A 73 -15.34 -79.59 -63.37
N PHE A 74 -14.79 -80.77 -63.08
CA PHE A 74 -13.83 -81.47 -63.95
C PHE A 74 -14.51 -82.47 -64.89
N GLY A 75 -15.84 -82.58 -64.82
CA GLY A 75 -16.66 -83.45 -65.67
C GLY A 75 -16.36 -84.93 -65.43
N ALA A 76 -16.54 -85.72 -66.50
CA ALA A 76 -16.35 -87.18 -66.49
C ALA A 76 -14.86 -87.56 -66.61
N VAL A 77 -14.22 -87.85 -65.49
CA VAL A 77 -12.80 -88.20 -65.37
C VAL A 77 -12.57 -89.72 -65.50
N GLN A 78 -11.33 -90.20 -65.40
CA GLN A 78 -11.05 -91.65 -65.38
C GLN A 78 -11.05 -92.15 -63.92
N PRO A 79 -11.28 -93.45 -63.66
CA PRO A 79 -11.01 -94.02 -62.34
C PRO A 79 -9.52 -93.85 -61.98
N GLY A 80 -9.23 -93.46 -60.74
CA GLY A 80 -7.88 -93.16 -60.27
C GLY A 80 -7.83 -92.12 -59.15
N THR A 81 -6.60 -91.78 -58.74
CA THR A 81 -6.34 -90.81 -57.66
C THR A 81 -6.04 -89.42 -58.23
N TYR A 82 -6.74 -88.40 -57.74
CA TYR A 82 -6.61 -87.00 -58.13
C TYR A 82 -6.25 -86.13 -56.94
N THR A 83 -5.30 -85.21 -57.13
CA THR A 83 -4.98 -84.16 -56.17
C THR A 83 -5.49 -82.82 -56.72
N VAL A 84 -6.34 -82.16 -55.93
CA VAL A 84 -7.00 -80.90 -56.29
C VAL A 84 -6.64 -79.84 -55.25
N SER A 85 -6.28 -78.64 -55.68
CA SER A 85 -5.80 -77.56 -54.82
C SER A 85 -6.37 -76.19 -55.22
N VAL A 86 -6.45 -75.28 -54.26
CA VAL A 86 -6.78 -73.87 -54.53
C VAL A 86 -5.57 -73.20 -55.17
N GLY A 87 -5.75 -72.58 -56.34
CA GLY A 87 -4.66 -71.95 -57.09
C GLY A 87 -4.41 -70.50 -56.69
N THR A 88 -5.44 -69.66 -56.77
CA THR A 88 -5.36 -68.22 -56.48
C THR A 88 -6.75 -67.70 -56.14
N ILE A 89 -6.91 -67.01 -55.01
CA ILE A 89 -8.14 -66.29 -54.67
C ILE A 89 -8.19 -65.01 -55.52
N LEU A 90 -9.37 -64.67 -56.02
CA LEU A 90 -9.61 -63.61 -57.00
C LEU A 90 -10.48 -62.51 -56.38
N ALA A 91 -10.31 -61.27 -56.86
CA ALA A 91 -11.21 -60.17 -56.50
C ALA A 91 -12.68 -60.53 -56.78
N PRO A 92 -13.61 -60.22 -55.86
CA PRO A 92 -13.42 -59.35 -54.69
C PRO A 92 -12.88 -60.04 -53.41
N ASP A 93 -12.81 -61.37 -53.38
CA ASP A 93 -12.50 -62.14 -52.16
C ASP A 93 -11.00 -62.17 -51.80
N ASP A 94 -10.12 -61.76 -52.72
CA ASP A 94 -8.67 -61.71 -52.52
C ASP A 94 -8.20 -60.82 -51.36
N LYS A 95 -9.03 -59.86 -50.95
CA LYS A 95 -8.80 -58.96 -49.81
C LYS A 95 -9.07 -59.59 -48.44
N ASP A 96 -10.00 -60.54 -48.38
CA ASP A 96 -10.60 -61.01 -47.13
C ASP A 96 -10.28 -62.47 -46.79
N TYR A 97 -9.76 -63.25 -47.75
CA TYR A 97 -9.46 -64.68 -47.57
C TYR A 97 -8.03 -65.06 -47.97
N VAL A 98 -7.53 -66.17 -47.42
CA VAL A 98 -6.17 -66.70 -47.60
C VAL A 98 -6.18 -68.21 -47.87
N ILE A 99 -5.27 -68.66 -48.73
CA ILE A 99 -5.06 -70.09 -49.03
C ILE A 99 -4.22 -70.70 -47.90
N LEU A 100 -4.68 -71.82 -47.32
CA LEU A 100 -3.99 -72.52 -46.26
C LEU A 100 -2.85 -73.39 -46.80
N PRO A 101 -1.74 -73.57 -46.04
CA PRO A 101 -0.88 -74.72 -46.20
C PRO A 101 -1.73 -75.99 -45.99
N GLY A 102 -2.02 -76.72 -47.08
CA GLY A 102 -2.98 -77.83 -47.05
C GLY A 102 -4.39 -77.52 -47.57
N SER A 103 -4.64 -76.39 -48.25
CA SER A 103 -5.81 -76.19 -49.15
C SER A 103 -5.70 -77.08 -50.40
N THR A 104 -5.48 -78.38 -50.20
CA THR A 104 -5.23 -79.40 -51.20
C THR A 104 -5.79 -80.71 -50.69
N SER A 105 -6.68 -81.33 -51.46
CA SER A 105 -7.29 -82.62 -51.12
C SER A 105 -6.97 -83.65 -52.17
N THR A 106 -6.68 -84.88 -51.72
CA THR A 106 -6.48 -86.04 -52.58
C THR A 106 -7.69 -86.96 -52.47
N VAL A 107 -8.23 -87.36 -53.62
CA VAL A 107 -9.40 -88.23 -53.76
C VAL A 107 -9.05 -89.43 -54.63
N THR A 108 -9.63 -90.59 -54.36
CA THR A 108 -9.56 -91.75 -55.27
C THR A 108 -10.97 -92.10 -55.72
N LEU A 109 -11.18 -92.16 -57.03
CA LEU A 109 -12.47 -92.38 -57.66
C LEU A 109 -12.49 -93.74 -58.37
N GLY A 110 -13.48 -94.57 -58.06
CA GLY A 110 -13.82 -95.79 -58.79
C GLY A 110 -14.74 -95.53 -59.99
N PRO A 111 -15.06 -96.56 -60.79
CA PRO A 111 -16.03 -96.45 -61.88
C PRO A 111 -17.43 -96.09 -61.38
N GLY A 112 -17.97 -94.97 -61.85
CA GLY A 112 -19.33 -94.48 -61.56
C GLY A 112 -19.44 -93.47 -60.40
N ASP A 113 -18.38 -93.25 -59.63
CA ASP A 113 -18.41 -92.38 -58.45
C ASP A 113 -18.75 -90.92 -58.78
N LYS A 114 -19.46 -90.25 -57.87
CA LYS A 114 -19.73 -88.81 -57.95
C LYS A 114 -19.30 -88.15 -56.65
N GLN A 115 -18.27 -87.30 -56.70
CA GLN A 115 -17.72 -86.69 -55.50
C GLN A 115 -17.61 -85.17 -55.62
N THR A 116 -18.00 -84.49 -54.54
CA THR A 116 -17.69 -83.07 -54.31
C THR A 116 -16.59 -82.99 -53.26
N ILE A 117 -15.59 -82.14 -53.50
CA ILE A 117 -14.53 -81.78 -52.55
C ILE A 117 -14.74 -80.33 -52.12
N ASP A 118 -14.86 -80.09 -50.83
CA ASP A 118 -14.81 -78.73 -50.27
C ASP A 118 -13.37 -78.39 -49.88
N LEU A 119 -12.70 -77.60 -50.72
CA LEU A 119 -11.37 -77.06 -50.45
C LEU A 119 -11.51 -75.86 -49.52
N LYS A 120 -11.00 -75.97 -48.29
CA LYS A 120 -11.10 -74.90 -47.30
C LYS A 120 -10.05 -73.81 -47.53
N VAL A 121 -10.51 -72.56 -47.45
CA VAL A 121 -9.71 -71.34 -47.33
C VAL A 121 -10.17 -70.58 -46.09
N ASP A 122 -9.28 -69.81 -45.49
CA ASP A 122 -9.54 -69.13 -44.21
C ASP A 122 -9.71 -67.63 -44.41
N LYS A 123 -10.32 -66.96 -43.43
CA LYS A 123 -10.51 -65.51 -43.39
C LYS A 123 -9.23 -64.84 -42.91
N LYS A 124 -8.74 -63.83 -43.62
CA LYS A 124 -7.58 -63.03 -43.22
C LYS A 124 -7.83 -62.37 -41.87
N ASN A 125 -6.76 -62.24 -41.07
CA ASN A 125 -6.77 -61.34 -39.93
C ASN A 125 -6.65 -59.90 -40.46
N ILE A 126 -7.77 -59.18 -40.44
CA ILE A 126 -7.81 -57.75 -40.69
C ILE A 126 -7.40 -57.06 -39.38
N VAL A 127 -6.29 -56.35 -39.44
CA VAL A 127 -5.66 -55.68 -38.30
C VAL A 127 -5.94 -54.19 -38.41
N THR A 128 -6.94 -53.70 -37.67
CA THR A 128 -7.36 -52.31 -37.69
C THR A 128 -6.65 -51.53 -36.57
N PRO A 129 -5.76 -50.57 -36.89
CA PRO A 129 -5.13 -49.72 -35.86
C PRO A 129 -6.17 -48.85 -35.14
N LYS A 130 -5.85 -48.45 -33.90
CA LYS A 130 -6.67 -47.57 -33.08
C LYS A 130 -5.81 -46.50 -32.40
N LEU A 131 -6.29 -45.26 -32.50
CA LEU A 131 -5.71 -44.07 -31.91
C LEU A 131 -6.83 -43.38 -31.12
N GLU A 132 -6.82 -43.53 -29.80
CA GLU A 132 -7.76 -42.87 -28.90
C GLU A 132 -7.08 -41.65 -28.24
N LEU A 133 -7.80 -40.55 -28.06
CA LEU A 133 -7.23 -39.28 -27.55
C LEU A 133 -7.70 -39.00 -26.12
N GLU A 134 -6.81 -38.54 -25.24
CA GLU A 134 -7.23 -37.95 -23.97
C GLU A 134 -7.88 -36.57 -24.23
N TYR A 135 -7.24 -35.73 -25.03
CA TYR A 135 -7.75 -34.45 -25.52
C TYR A 135 -7.36 -34.30 -27.00
N LYS A 136 -8.17 -33.59 -27.80
CA LYS A 136 -7.74 -33.15 -29.15
C LYS A 136 -6.62 -32.10 -29.14
N VAL A 137 -6.30 -31.57 -27.96
CA VAL A 137 -5.48 -30.37 -27.78
C VAL A 137 -4.34 -30.66 -26.82
N VAL A 138 -3.16 -30.12 -27.14
CA VAL A 138 -1.97 -30.11 -26.28
C VAL A 138 -1.65 -28.66 -25.94
N MET A 139 -1.29 -28.36 -24.69
CA MET A 139 -0.86 -27.02 -24.32
C MET A 139 0.58 -26.77 -24.78
N LEU A 140 0.87 -25.56 -25.26
CA LEU A 140 2.20 -25.10 -25.60
C LEU A 140 3.01 -24.88 -24.32
N ASP A 141 4.26 -25.35 -24.29
CA ASP A 141 5.22 -24.91 -23.30
C ASP A 141 5.72 -23.50 -23.65
N ARG A 142 5.34 -22.51 -22.84
CA ARG A 142 5.77 -21.10 -22.97
C ARG A 142 7.15 -20.83 -22.35
N GLY A 143 7.82 -21.85 -21.79
CA GLY A 143 9.13 -21.71 -21.15
C GLY A 143 9.10 -21.09 -19.74
N LEU A 144 7.92 -20.94 -19.13
CA LEU A 144 7.77 -20.31 -17.81
C LEU A 144 8.56 -21.03 -16.70
N GLY A 145 8.70 -22.35 -16.80
CA GLY A 145 9.54 -23.14 -15.90
C GLY A 145 11.04 -22.79 -16.00
N GLU A 146 11.53 -22.44 -17.19
CA GLU A 146 12.93 -22.01 -17.37
C GLU A 146 13.22 -20.70 -16.64
N LEU A 147 12.23 -19.80 -16.59
CA LEU A 147 12.32 -18.49 -15.92
C LEU A 147 12.27 -18.58 -14.39
N GLN A 148 11.72 -19.65 -13.81
CA GLN A 148 11.74 -19.85 -12.35
C GLN A 148 13.17 -19.96 -11.80
N GLU A 149 13.35 -19.64 -10.52
CA GLU A 149 14.59 -19.92 -9.79
C GLU A 149 15.01 -21.40 -9.90
N ALA A 150 16.31 -21.67 -9.85
CA ALA A 150 16.87 -23.02 -10.00
C ALA A 150 16.54 -23.96 -8.81
N SER A 151 16.21 -23.40 -7.65
CA SER A 151 15.83 -24.12 -6.44
C SER A 151 14.34 -24.49 -6.37
N GLN A 152 13.50 -23.97 -7.27
CA GLN A 152 12.06 -24.24 -7.28
C GLN A 152 11.71 -25.46 -8.15
N PRO A 153 10.70 -26.26 -7.78
CA PRO A 153 10.08 -27.21 -8.69
C PRO A 153 9.57 -26.50 -9.94
N LYS A 154 9.93 -27.03 -11.12
CA LYS A 154 9.58 -26.44 -12.41
C LYS A 154 8.14 -26.76 -12.78
N LEU A 155 7.31 -25.73 -12.93
CA LEU A 155 5.94 -25.86 -13.41
C LEU A 155 5.96 -25.85 -14.95
N LEU A 156 5.64 -27.00 -15.53
CA LEU A 156 5.50 -27.24 -16.97
C LEU A 156 4.05 -27.61 -17.28
N PRO A 157 3.53 -27.33 -18.48
CA PRO A 157 2.17 -27.72 -18.85
C PRO A 157 1.96 -29.24 -18.74
N ASP A 158 0.82 -29.66 -18.19
CA ASP A 158 0.47 -31.08 -18.12
C ASP A 158 0.43 -31.70 -19.54
N PRO A 159 1.09 -32.85 -19.76
CA PRO A 159 1.06 -33.49 -21.06
C PRO A 159 -0.32 -34.08 -21.35
N THR A 160 -0.77 -33.95 -22.60
CA THR A 160 -1.94 -34.67 -23.12
C THR A 160 -1.46 -36.04 -23.59
N TYR A 161 -2.13 -37.13 -23.19
CA TYR A 161 -1.79 -38.46 -23.71
C TYR A 161 -2.69 -38.90 -24.87
N VAL A 162 -2.16 -39.83 -25.67
CA VAL A 162 -2.91 -40.62 -26.65
C VAL A 162 -2.70 -42.09 -26.34
N GLU A 163 -3.69 -42.92 -26.66
CA GLU A 163 -3.67 -44.35 -26.39
C GLU A 163 -3.70 -45.12 -27.71
N LEU A 164 -2.67 -45.94 -27.92
CA LEU A 164 -2.42 -46.71 -29.12
C LEU A 164 -2.75 -48.18 -28.88
N SER A 165 -3.52 -48.75 -29.80
CA SER A 165 -3.85 -50.19 -29.82
C SER A 165 -4.26 -50.60 -31.24
N PHE A 166 -4.79 -51.81 -31.40
CA PHE A 166 -5.38 -52.29 -32.64
C PHE A 166 -6.49 -53.30 -32.30
N SER A 167 -7.22 -53.77 -33.32
CA SER A 167 -8.09 -54.94 -33.20
C SER A 167 -7.93 -55.87 -34.38
N GLU A 168 -8.13 -57.16 -34.11
CA GLU A 168 -7.93 -58.27 -35.03
C GLU A 168 -9.27 -58.92 -35.38
N SER A 169 -9.56 -59.09 -36.68
CA SER A 169 -10.78 -59.78 -37.11
C SER A 169 -10.67 -61.30 -37.06
N ASN A 170 -9.45 -61.86 -36.99
CA ASN A 170 -9.22 -63.30 -36.84
C ASN A 170 -7.91 -63.56 -36.05
N LYS A 171 -8.02 -63.78 -34.74
CA LYS A 171 -6.88 -64.08 -33.85
C LYS A 171 -6.13 -65.40 -34.18
N THR A 172 -6.55 -66.16 -35.21
CA THR A 172 -5.84 -67.35 -35.73
C THR A 172 -4.53 -67.01 -36.44
N TYR A 173 -4.41 -65.80 -37.03
CA TYR A 173 -3.16 -65.29 -37.62
C TYR A 173 -2.70 -64.04 -36.85
N PRO A 174 -2.27 -64.19 -35.58
CA PRO A 174 -2.02 -63.06 -34.69
C PRO A 174 -0.95 -62.13 -35.27
N TYR A 175 -1.20 -60.82 -35.19
CA TYR A 175 -0.31 -59.79 -35.69
C TYR A 175 1.01 -59.72 -34.88
N PRO A 176 2.18 -59.95 -35.50
CA PRO A 176 3.47 -59.94 -34.80
C PRO A 176 4.31 -58.67 -35.07
N GLY A 177 3.73 -57.68 -35.77
CA GLY A 177 4.45 -56.49 -36.23
C GLY A 177 4.54 -55.39 -35.18
N GLY A 178 5.41 -54.41 -35.44
CA GLY A 178 5.51 -53.17 -34.66
C GLY A 178 4.55 -52.10 -35.17
N GLY A 179 4.96 -50.84 -35.08
CA GLY A 179 4.25 -49.74 -35.74
C GLY A 179 4.98 -48.41 -35.64
N LYS A 180 4.48 -47.40 -36.35
CA LYS A 180 5.02 -46.04 -36.37
C LYS A 180 3.96 -45.07 -35.90
N PHE A 181 4.23 -44.40 -34.77
CA PHE A 181 3.47 -43.22 -34.37
C PHE A 181 4.17 -41.96 -34.92
N SER A 182 3.40 -41.03 -35.47
CA SER A 182 3.94 -39.80 -36.04
C SER A 182 2.99 -38.62 -35.88
N CYS A 183 3.57 -37.43 -35.70
CA CYS A 183 2.85 -36.15 -35.62
C CYS A 183 3.36 -35.21 -36.72
N THR A 184 2.49 -34.81 -37.65
CA THR A 184 2.86 -33.97 -38.79
C THR A 184 1.94 -32.74 -38.89
N PRO A 185 2.47 -31.50 -38.83
CA PRO A 185 3.86 -31.13 -38.54
C PRO A 185 4.30 -31.55 -37.13
N ALA A 186 5.62 -31.59 -36.91
CA ALA A 186 6.23 -31.89 -35.60
C ALA A 186 6.08 -30.70 -34.63
N ASN A 187 4.84 -30.45 -34.21
CA ASN A 187 4.47 -29.39 -33.26
C ASN A 187 4.53 -29.87 -31.79
N VAL A 188 4.67 -31.18 -31.59
CA VAL A 188 4.74 -31.84 -30.28
C VAL A 188 5.99 -32.72 -30.20
N ASP A 189 6.56 -32.81 -29.01
CA ASP A 189 7.44 -33.91 -28.63
C ASP A 189 6.62 -35.05 -28.01
N VAL A 190 7.05 -36.29 -28.26
CA VAL A 190 6.34 -37.52 -27.87
C VAL A 190 7.19 -38.31 -26.89
N PHE A 191 6.59 -38.81 -25.81
CA PHE A 191 7.25 -39.51 -24.70
C PHE A 191 6.55 -40.81 -24.32
N LEU A 192 7.31 -41.75 -23.75
CA LEU A 192 6.82 -43.04 -23.25
C LEU A 192 6.30 -42.98 -21.80
N ASP A 193 6.55 -41.88 -21.09
CA ASP A 193 6.26 -41.71 -19.66
C ASP A 193 5.53 -40.39 -19.36
N ALA A 194 4.73 -40.39 -18.29
CA ALA A 194 3.94 -39.22 -17.89
C ALA A 194 4.76 -38.01 -17.42
N ALA A 195 6.02 -38.21 -16.99
CA ALA A 195 6.92 -37.12 -16.62
C ALA A 195 7.61 -36.47 -17.84
N CYS A 196 7.43 -37.05 -19.04
CA CYS A 196 8.08 -36.66 -20.29
C CYS A 196 9.62 -36.67 -20.18
N THR A 197 10.18 -37.77 -19.68
CA THR A 197 11.63 -38.00 -19.51
C THR A 197 12.21 -38.93 -20.56
N GLN A 198 11.40 -39.83 -21.14
CA GLN A 198 11.78 -40.85 -22.11
C GLN A 198 11.17 -40.53 -23.48
N LYS A 199 11.87 -39.70 -24.26
CA LYS A 199 11.42 -39.29 -25.60
C LYS A 199 11.37 -40.48 -26.57
N LEU A 200 10.28 -40.59 -27.33
CA LEU A 200 10.14 -41.60 -28.38
C LEU A 200 11.04 -41.23 -29.57
N THR A 201 12.07 -42.04 -29.82
CA THR A 201 13.09 -41.82 -30.86
C THR A 201 13.17 -42.94 -31.91
N ALA A 202 12.42 -44.03 -31.71
CA ALA A 202 12.36 -45.19 -32.58
C ALA A 202 10.90 -45.58 -32.88
N ASP A 203 10.71 -46.47 -33.85
CA ASP A 203 9.40 -47.07 -34.13
C ASP A 203 9.01 -48.06 -33.02
N LEU A 204 7.69 -48.22 -32.83
CA LEU A 204 7.08 -48.99 -31.75
C LEU A 204 7.31 -50.49 -31.95
N THR A 205 7.69 -51.18 -30.87
CA THR A 205 7.97 -52.63 -30.91
C THR A 205 6.68 -53.47 -30.89
N PRO A 206 6.73 -54.74 -31.34
CA PRO A 206 5.60 -55.66 -31.19
C PRO A 206 5.15 -55.90 -29.74
N GLN A 207 6.02 -55.67 -28.76
CA GLN A 207 5.68 -55.77 -27.34
C GLN A 207 4.96 -54.52 -26.82
N GLN A 208 5.26 -53.35 -27.40
CA GLN A 208 4.52 -52.10 -27.12
C GLN A 208 3.15 -52.09 -27.81
N LEU A 209 3.02 -52.81 -28.93
CA LEU A 209 1.76 -53.04 -29.64
C LEU A 209 1.40 -54.55 -29.63
N ALA A 210 1.36 -55.15 -28.44
CA ALA A 210 0.87 -56.51 -28.27
C ALA A 210 -0.67 -56.57 -28.26
N PRO A 211 -1.30 -57.72 -28.59
CA PRO A 211 -2.75 -57.89 -28.46
C PRO A 211 -3.26 -57.50 -27.07
N ASP A 212 -4.43 -56.87 -27.03
CA ASP A 212 -5.11 -56.40 -25.82
C ASP A 212 -4.29 -55.38 -24.96
N THR A 213 -3.14 -54.89 -25.47
CA THR A 213 -2.33 -53.83 -24.86
C THR A 213 -2.78 -52.44 -25.33
N LYS A 214 -2.80 -51.47 -24.40
CA LYS A 214 -3.15 -50.07 -24.62
C LYS A 214 -1.96 -49.19 -24.24
N LEU A 215 -1.10 -48.89 -25.21
CA LEU A 215 0.13 -48.10 -25.02
C LEU A 215 -0.22 -46.62 -24.91
N LYS A 216 0.20 -45.96 -23.82
CA LYS A 216 0.07 -44.51 -23.68
C LYS A 216 1.32 -43.80 -24.17
N LEU A 217 1.15 -42.84 -25.06
CA LEU A 217 2.18 -41.88 -25.46
C LEU A 217 1.78 -40.48 -24.97
N TYR A 218 2.73 -39.77 -24.36
CA TYR A 218 2.52 -38.46 -23.76
C TYR A 218 3.06 -37.36 -24.69
N LEU A 219 2.27 -36.32 -24.92
CA LEU A 219 2.57 -35.23 -25.85
C LEU A 219 2.83 -33.93 -25.09
N ARG A 220 3.95 -33.25 -25.37
CA ARG A 220 4.23 -31.87 -24.91
C ARG A 220 4.30 -30.94 -26.12
N GLY A 221 3.58 -29.81 -26.08
CA GLY A 221 3.52 -28.85 -27.17
C GLY A 221 4.80 -28.02 -27.27
N THR A 222 5.51 -28.12 -28.38
CA THR A 222 6.74 -27.35 -28.66
C THR A 222 6.52 -26.19 -29.64
N LYS A 223 5.42 -26.22 -30.41
CA LYS A 223 5.06 -25.15 -31.36
C LYS A 223 3.56 -25.07 -31.60
N ALA A 224 2.96 -23.88 -31.45
CA ALA A 224 1.53 -23.71 -31.66
C ALA A 224 1.08 -23.98 -33.11
N GLY A 225 -0.03 -24.72 -33.29
CA GLY A 225 -0.59 -25.07 -34.59
C GLY A 225 -1.29 -26.43 -34.64
N LYS A 226 -2.20 -26.60 -35.61
CA LYS A 226 -2.81 -27.92 -35.92
C LYS A 226 -1.74 -28.92 -36.38
N PHE A 227 -1.89 -30.18 -36.00
CA PHE A 227 -1.10 -31.31 -36.49
C PHE A 227 -1.97 -32.56 -36.65
N LYS A 228 -1.54 -33.48 -37.51
CA LYS A 228 -2.16 -34.80 -37.70
C LYS A 228 -1.35 -35.84 -36.94
N ALA A 229 -1.99 -36.55 -36.02
CA ALA A 229 -1.43 -37.74 -35.38
C ALA A 229 -1.78 -38.97 -36.25
N LYS A 230 -0.84 -39.90 -36.39
CA LYS A 230 -1.00 -41.13 -37.20
C LYS A 230 -0.35 -42.31 -36.49
N LEU A 231 -1.10 -43.39 -36.31
CA LEU A 231 -0.59 -44.74 -36.02
C LEU A 231 -0.66 -45.57 -37.31
N GLU A 232 0.50 -46.02 -37.77
CA GLU A 232 0.68 -46.89 -38.94
C GLU A 232 1.28 -48.22 -38.47
N LEU A 233 0.66 -49.34 -38.83
CA LEU A 233 1.17 -50.66 -38.46
C LEU A 233 2.23 -51.12 -39.47
N THR A 234 3.23 -51.86 -39.00
CA THR A 234 4.29 -52.40 -39.85
C THR A 234 3.84 -53.70 -40.50
N ASP A 235 3.76 -53.73 -41.84
CA ASP A 235 3.39 -54.95 -42.57
C ASP A 235 4.34 -56.12 -42.20
N PRO A 236 3.83 -57.22 -41.61
CA PRO A 236 4.64 -58.36 -41.21
C PRO A 236 4.99 -59.28 -42.40
N ASN A 237 4.53 -58.97 -43.61
CA ASN A 237 4.68 -59.76 -44.84
C ASN A 237 4.13 -61.19 -44.70
N LEU A 238 2.98 -61.32 -44.01
CA LEU A 238 2.30 -62.59 -43.76
C LEU A 238 1.02 -62.71 -44.62
N PRO A 239 0.89 -63.71 -45.52
CA PRO A 239 -0.27 -63.81 -46.41
C PRO A 239 -1.64 -63.90 -45.74
N GLY A 240 -1.70 -64.34 -44.48
CA GLY A 240 -2.92 -64.43 -43.67
C GLY A 240 -3.30 -63.14 -42.93
N VAL A 241 -2.48 -62.09 -43.02
CA VAL A 241 -2.69 -60.80 -42.36
C VAL A 241 -2.99 -59.73 -43.41
N ARG A 242 -3.91 -58.80 -43.10
CA ARG A 242 -4.13 -57.57 -43.87
C ARG A 242 -4.23 -56.40 -42.90
N LEU A 243 -3.45 -55.34 -43.13
CA LEU A 243 -3.63 -54.08 -42.41
C LEU A 243 -4.82 -53.30 -43.01
N ASP A 244 -5.62 -52.64 -42.18
CA ASP A 244 -6.49 -51.55 -42.62
C ASP A 244 -5.72 -50.22 -42.72
N GLU A 245 -6.41 -49.17 -43.21
CA GLU A 245 -5.89 -47.82 -43.26
C GLU A 245 -5.34 -47.34 -41.89
N PRO A 246 -4.21 -46.61 -41.86
CA PRO A 246 -3.64 -46.05 -40.63
C PRO A 246 -4.65 -45.23 -39.82
N ALA A 247 -4.68 -45.42 -38.51
CA ALA A 247 -5.54 -44.66 -37.62
C ALA A 247 -4.99 -43.23 -37.50
N THR A 248 -5.81 -42.22 -37.82
CA THR A 248 -5.34 -40.83 -37.82
C THR A 248 -6.33 -39.85 -37.24
N GLU A 249 -5.80 -38.92 -36.42
CA GLU A 249 -6.58 -37.91 -35.71
C GLU A 249 -6.07 -36.49 -35.96
N ALA A 250 -6.99 -35.53 -35.86
CA ALA A 250 -6.72 -34.11 -36.08
C ALA A 250 -6.60 -33.36 -34.74
N MET A 251 -5.38 -32.99 -34.38
CA MET A 251 -5.04 -32.37 -33.10
C MET A 251 -4.51 -30.94 -33.28
N GLY A 252 -4.27 -30.24 -32.17
CA GLY A 252 -3.60 -28.94 -32.22
C GLY A 252 -2.85 -28.60 -30.94
N VAL A 253 -1.74 -27.88 -31.10
CA VAL A 253 -1.01 -27.26 -29.99
C VAL A 253 -1.51 -25.83 -29.83
N VAL A 254 -1.96 -25.47 -28.62
CA VAL A 254 -2.54 -24.15 -28.33
C VAL A 254 -1.73 -23.43 -27.27
N GLU A 255 -1.54 -22.13 -27.47
CA GLU A 255 -1.03 -21.24 -26.44
C GLU A 255 -2.19 -20.72 -25.61
N LEU A 256 -2.09 -20.87 -24.29
CA LEU A 256 -2.91 -20.13 -23.33
C LEU A 256 -2.08 -18.94 -22.85
N GLU A 257 -2.63 -17.72 -22.82
CA GLU A 257 -1.87 -16.53 -22.42
C GLU A 257 -2.64 -15.74 -21.35
N MET A 258 -2.00 -15.52 -20.21
CA MET A 258 -2.53 -14.81 -19.06
C MET A 258 -1.73 -13.54 -18.75
N VAL A 259 -2.35 -12.37 -18.83
CA VAL A 259 -1.66 -11.08 -18.63
C VAL A 259 -2.10 -10.43 -17.32
N VAL A 260 -1.33 -10.69 -16.25
CA VAL A 260 -1.40 -9.94 -14.98
C VAL A 260 -0.84 -8.53 -15.19
N HIS A 261 -1.42 -7.54 -14.52
CA HIS A 261 -0.97 -6.15 -14.54
C HIS A 261 -0.61 -5.65 -13.12
N GLN A 262 0.30 -4.69 -13.05
CA GLN A 262 0.69 -3.96 -11.84
C GLN A 262 0.81 -2.45 -12.11
N HIS A 263 0.73 -1.61 -11.08
CA HIS A 263 1.02 -0.19 -11.26
C HIS A 263 2.52 0.04 -11.52
N SER A 264 2.84 1.06 -12.32
CA SER A 264 4.21 1.35 -12.74
C SER A 264 4.82 2.43 -11.85
N ARG A 265 5.71 2.03 -10.93
CA ARG A 265 6.58 2.89 -10.10
C ARG A 265 7.07 4.14 -10.82
N GLU A 266 7.71 3.95 -11.97
CA GLU A 266 8.28 5.02 -12.78
C GLU A 266 7.23 6.08 -13.19
N LYS A 267 5.99 5.66 -13.47
CA LYS A 267 4.87 6.56 -13.75
C LYS A 267 4.31 7.20 -12.48
N LEU A 268 4.21 6.46 -11.37
CA LEU A 268 3.73 6.97 -10.09
C LEU A 268 4.66 8.05 -9.50
N LEU A 269 5.98 7.84 -9.54
CA LEU A 269 6.98 8.83 -9.11
C LEU A 269 6.96 10.11 -9.97
N LYS A 270 6.54 10.02 -11.22
CA LYS A 270 6.34 11.16 -12.14
C LYS A 270 5.06 11.94 -11.86
N LEU A 271 4.09 11.41 -11.11
CA LEU A 271 2.90 12.15 -10.70
C LEU A 271 3.24 13.21 -9.64
N ASP A 272 2.56 14.35 -9.77
CA ASP A 272 2.38 15.34 -8.71
C ASP A 272 0.90 15.41 -8.34
N GLY A 273 0.60 15.60 -7.05
CA GLY A 273 -0.70 16.00 -6.54
C GLY A 273 -0.69 17.45 -6.07
N LYS A 274 -1.85 17.92 -5.60
CA LYS A 274 -1.98 19.18 -4.87
C LYS A 274 -2.47 18.87 -3.44
N PRO A 275 -1.59 18.68 -2.44
CA PRO A 275 -2.03 18.26 -1.10
C PRO A 275 -2.99 19.25 -0.41
N ASP A 276 -3.02 20.50 -0.86
CA ASP A 276 -3.84 21.58 -0.32
C ASP A 276 -5.25 21.69 -0.94
N ASP A 277 -5.58 20.86 -1.92
CA ASP A 277 -6.72 21.02 -2.84
C ASP A 277 -7.39 19.65 -3.03
N ALA A 278 -8.38 19.37 -2.18
CA ALA A 278 -8.97 18.03 -2.04
C ALA A 278 -9.68 17.57 -3.33
N ASP A 279 -10.42 18.45 -3.99
CA ASP A 279 -11.07 18.21 -5.28
C ASP A 279 -10.02 17.79 -6.35
N ALA A 280 -8.85 18.43 -6.37
CA ALA A 280 -7.72 18.05 -7.22
C ALA A 280 -6.94 16.82 -6.72
N LEU A 281 -7.11 16.42 -5.45
CA LEU A 281 -6.65 15.12 -4.97
C LEU A 281 -7.55 13.99 -5.48
N GLU A 282 -8.87 14.15 -5.31
CA GLU A 282 -9.89 13.17 -5.72
C GLU A 282 -9.83 12.89 -7.22
N SER A 283 -9.87 13.96 -8.03
CA SER A 283 -9.97 13.92 -9.50
C SER A 283 -8.69 13.54 -10.25
N LEU A 284 -7.55 13.35 -9.56
CA LEU A 284 -6.30 12.95 -10.21
C LEU A 284 -6.39 11.49 -10.69
N LYS A 285 -6.40 11.33 -12.02
CA LYS A 285 -6.41 10.02 -12.67
C LYS A 285 -5.07 9.30 -12.50
N LEU A 286 -5.12 8.08 -11.98
CA LEU A 286 -3.93 7.24 -11.81
C LEU A 286 -3.50 6.62 -13.15
N PRO A 287 -2.19 6.39 -13.37
CA PRO A 287 -1.72 5.59 -14.49
C PRO A 287 -2.34 4.19 -14.45
N LYS A 288 -3.01 3.79 -15.54
CA LYS A 288 -3.49 2.42 -15.74
C LYS A 288 -2.38 1.41 -15.41
N GLN A 289 -2.75 0.30 -14.76
CA GLN A 289 -1.83 -0.81 -14.52
C GLN A 289 -1.18 -1.26 -15.85
N LYS A 290 0.13 -1.50 -15.83
CA LYS A 290 0.91 -2.00 -16.97
C LYS A 290 0.93 -3.52 -16.91
N ALA A 291 0.78 -4.19 -18.05
CA ALA A 291 1.05 -5.61 -18.18
C ALA A 291 2.45 -5.97 -17.65
N MET A 292 2.53 -7.08 -16.94
CA MET A 292 3.77 -7.70 -16.50
C MET A 292 4.33 -8.59 -17.61
N ASP A 293 5.65 -8.61 -17.77
CA ASP A 293 6.34 -9.60 -18.59
C ASP A 293 6.32 -10.97 -17.88
N ASP A 294 6.52 -12.05 -18.64
CA ASP A 294 6.45 -13.41 -18.10
C ASP A 294 7.47 -13.63 -16.96
N ALA A 295 8.69 -13.09 -17.10
CA ALA A 295 9.69 -13.10 -16.02
C ALA A 295 9.19 -12.38 -14.75
N GLY A 296 8.54 -11.22 -14.88
CA GLY A 296 7.94 -10.50 -13.76
C GLY A 296 6.75 -11.22 -13.11
N LYS A 297 6.04 -12.10 -13.82
CA LYS A 297 4.97 -12.95 -13.26
C LYS A 297 5.51 -14.11 -12.42
N VAL A 298 6.66 -14.68 -12.78
CA VAL A 298 7.14 -15.96 -12.21
C VAL A 298 8.40 -15.86 -11.35
N THR A 299 9.00 -14.67 -11.22
CA THR A 299 10.23 -14.43 -10.42
C THR A 299 10.06 -13.35 -9.35
N LYS A 300 11.04 -13.26 -8.45
CA LYS A 300 11.14 -12.25 -7.38
C LYS A 300 9.93 -12.31 -6.43
N MET A 301 9.00 -11.36 -6.55
CA MET A 301 7.80 -11.25 -5.71
C MET A 301 6.50 -11.46 -6.50
N GLY A 302 6.58 -11.60 -7.83
CA GLY A 302 5.40 -11.66 -8.71
C GLY A 302 4.58 -10.36 -8.61
N ARG A 303 3.26 -10.49 -8.60
CA ARG A 303 2.35 -9.37 -8.29
C ARG A 303 2.20 -9.23 -6.77
N LEU A 304 2.64 -8.09 -6.22
CA LEU A 304 2.50 -7.78 -4.81
C LEU A 304 1.11 -7.19 -4.53
N LEU A 305 0.28 -7.86 -3.73
CA LEU A 305 -1.05 -7.40 -3.32
C LEU A 305 -1.10 -7.18 -1.80
N HIS A 306 -1.95 -6.27 -1.32
CA HIS A 306 -2.35 -6.27 0.08
C HIS A 306 -3.52 -7.26 0.30
N ALA A 307 -3.55 -7.95 1.44
CA ALA A 307 -4.69 -8.74 1.88
C ALA A 307 -5.86 -7.80 2.24
N GLN A 308 -7.08 -8.09 1.80
CA GLN A 308 -8.20 -7.16 2.02
C GLN A 308 -8.50 -6.86 3.48
N ASP A 309 -8.89 -5.61 3.69
CA ASP A 309 -9.73 -5.18 4.80
C ASP A 309 -10.86 -4.32 4.21
N SER A 310 -12.09 -4.79 4.34
CA SER A 310 -13.32 -4.02 4.04
C SER A 310 -13.40 -3.40 2.63
N GLY A 311 -12.69 -3.97 1.64
CA GLY A 311 -12.63 -3.44 0.27
C GLY A 311 -11.74 -2.20 0.10
N SER A 312 -10.73 -2.01 0.95
CA SER A 312 -9.88 -0.81 0.95
C SER A 312 -8.77 -0.83 -0.12
N PHE A 313 -8.35 -2.01 -0.60
CA PHE A 313 -7.12 -2.18 -1.39
C PHE A 313 -7.41 -2.61 -2.85
N SER A 314 -6.54 -2.23 -3.80
CA SER A 314 -6.78 -2.34 -5.25
C SER A 314 -6.41 -3.71 -5.80
N ARG A 315 -7.27 -4.24 -6.67
CA ARG A 315 -7.08 -5.54 -7.32
C ARG A 315 -6.06 -5.46 -8.48
N ALA A 316 -5.44 -6.58 -8.80
CA ALA A 316 -4.61 -6.72 -10.00
C ALA A 316 -5.48 -6.99 -11.23
N ARG A 317 -5.39 -6.14 -12.26
CA ARG A 317 -6.09 -6.38 -13.53
C ARG A 317 -5.51 -7.60 -14.25
N LEU A 318 -6.37 -8.50 -14.67
CA LEU A 318 -6.05 -9.74 -15.36
C LEU A 318 -6.73 -9.76 -16.72
N LEU A 319 -6.00 -10.18 -17.77
CA LEU A 319 -6.60 -10.51 -19.06
C LEU A 319 -6.28 -11.96 -19.43
N ILE A 320 -7.31 -12.76 -19.70
CA ILE A 320 -7.19 -14.04 -20.39
C ILE A 320 -7.38 -13.78 -21.88
N LYS A 321 -6.37 -14.10 -22.68
CA LYS A 321 -6.28 -13.62 -24.07
C LYS A 321 -7.16 -14.40 -25.05
N LYS A 322 -7.61 -13.68 -26.08
CA LYS A 322 -8.38 -14.25 -27.19
C LYS A 322 -7.52 -15.24 -27.97
N TYR A 323 -7.96 -16.49 -28.11
CA TYR A 323 -7.16 -17.50 -28.80
C TYR A 323 -7.18 -17.38 -30.32
N THR A 324 -6.09 -17.80 -30.94
CA THR A 324 -5.98 -17.88 -32.40
C THR A 324 -6.72 -19.11 -32.92
N LYS A 325 -7.94 -18.92 -33.46
CA LYS A 325 -8.80 -20.00 -34.02
C LYS A 325 -8.09 -20.98 -34.96
N LYS A 326 -7.05 -20.54 -35.69
CA LYS A 326 -6.28 -21.38 -36.64
C LYS A 326 -5.52 -22.55 -35.98
N HIS A 327 -5.29 -22.53 -34.66
CA HIS A 327 -4.59 -23.61 -33.95
C HIS A 327 -5.52 -24.68 -33.37
N TRP A 328 -6.80 -24.37 -33.18
CA TRP A 328 -7.75 -25.24 -32.49
C TRP A 328 -8.41 -26.24 -33.47
N PRO A 329 -8.34 -27.57 -33.24
CA PRO A 329 -9.04 -28.57 -34.04
C PRO A 329 -10.55 -28.52 -33.79
N ASP A 330 -11.31 -29.16 -34.66
CA ASP A 330 -12.75 -28.93 -34.77
C ASP A 330 -13.52 -29.86 -33.80
N GLY A 331 -14.61 -29.38 -33.22
CA GLY A 331 -15.24 -30.02 -32.05
C GLY A 331 -14.38 -29.88 -30.79
N THR A 332 -14.12 -28.61 -30.42
CA THR A 332 -13.42 -28.15 -29.20
C THR A 332 -14.02 -26.83 -28.66
N ASP A 333 -15.20 -26.43 -29.13
CA ASP A 333 -15.85 -25.17 -28.70
C ASP A 333 -16.52 -25.29 -27.31
N ASP A 334 -16.79 -26.53 -26.91
CA ASP A 334 -17.32 -27.01 -25.63
C ASP A 334 -16.23 -27.20 -24.54
N TYR A 335 -14.95 -27.19 -24.92
CA TYR A 335 -13.84 -27.26 -23.96
C TYR A 335 -13.85 -26.01 -23.07
N GLU A 336 -13.44 -26.17 -21.82
CA GLU A 336 -13.37 -25.10 -20.83
C GLU A 336 -11.91 -24.75 -20.54
N ILE A 337 -11.61 -23.46 -20.56
CA ILE A 337 -10.42 -22.91 -19.93
C ILE A 337 -10.72 -22.73 -18.46
N VAL A 338 -9.80 -23.20 -17.62
CA VAL A 338 -9.99 -23.29 -16.17
C VAL A 338 -8.93 -22.44 -15.48
N LEU A 339 -9.34 -21.25 -15.04
CA LEU A 339 -8.53 -20.37 -14.21
C LEU A 339 -8.73 -20.77 -12.74
N THR A 340 -7.66 -21.14 -12.04
CA THR A 340 -7.74 -21.68 -10.67
C THR A 340 -6.77 -20.98 -9.74
N THR A 341 -7.19 -20.67 -8.52
CA THR A 341 -6.27 -20.26 -7.46
C THR A 341 -5.53 -21.48 -6.88
N THR A 342 -4.24 -21.31 -6.58
CA THR A 342 -3.44 -22.32 -5.88
C THR A 342 -2.51 -21.62 -4.90
N ALA A 343 -2.28 -22.22 -3.73
CA ALA A 343 -1.49 -21.59 -2.68
C ALA A 343 -0.72 -22.63 -1.89
N ALA A 344 0.57 -22.37 -1.64
CA ALA A 344 1.29 -22.99 -0.52
C ALA A 344 0.94 -22.29 0.80
N SER A 345 0.62 -20.99 0.74
CA SER A 345 0.09 -20.18 1.83
C SER A 345 -0.59 -18.92 1.29
N GLY A 346 -1.31 -18.18 2.15
CA GLY A 346 -2.13 -17.05 1.74
C GLY A 346 -3.34 -17.47 0.89
N GLY A 347 -3.91 -16.51 0.17
CA GLY A 347 -5.09 -16.75 -0.67
C GLY A 347 -5.34 -15.63 -1.66
N LEU A 348 -6.01 -15.97 -2.77
CA LEU A 348 -6.43 -15.05 -3.82
C LEU A 348 -7.93 -15.19 -4.06
N ALA A 349 -8.59 -14.10 -4.45
CA ALA A 349 -9.96 -14.10 -4.95
C ALA A 349 -10.00 -13.48 -6.36
N ILE A 350 -11.02 -13.84 -7.16
CA ILE A 350 -11.13 -13.44 -8.58
C ILE A 350 -12.47 -12.74 -8.77
N HIS A 351 -12.49 -11.57 -9.41
CA HIS A 351 -13.67 -10.71 -9.51
C HIS A 351 -13.90 -10.25 -10.95
N THR A 352 -15.13 -9.84 -11.28
CA THR A 352 -15.48 -9.33 -12.61
C THR A 352 -15.04 -7.88 -12.85
N LYS A 353 -14.96 -7.06 -11.80
CA LYS A 353 -14.40 -5.71 -11.80
C LYS A 353 -13.54 -5.46 -10.55
N GLU A 354 -12.82 -4.34 -10.53
CA GLU A 354 -11.93 -3.95 -9.43
C GLU A 354 -12.64 -3.84 -8.07
N TRP A 355 -13.95 -3.54 -8.04
CA TRP A 355 -14.74 -3.30 -6.82
C TRP A 355 -16.09 -4.04 -6.82
N ASP A 356 -16.16 -5.16 -7.54
CA ASP A 356 -17.36 -6.00 -7.74
C ASP A 356 -17.31 -7.33 -6.94
N ASP A 357 -18.40 -8.09 -7.00
CA ASP A 357 -18.55 -9.42 -6.40
C ASP A 357 -17.45 -10.42 -6.78
N GLU A 358 -17.21 -11.37 -5.88
CA GLU A 358 -16.31 -12.51 -6.05
C GLU A 358 -16.90 -13.58 -6.98
N LEU A 359 -16.05 -14.15 -7.84
CA LEU A 359 -16.33 -15.32 -8.65
C LEU A 359 -15.86 -16.58 -7.94
N LYS A 360 -16.72 -17.61 -7.93
CA LYS A 360 -16.37 -18.94 -7.42
C LYS A 360 -15.19 -19.54 -8.19
N ASP A 361 -14.11 -19.87 -7.46
CA ASP A 361 -12.99 -20.65 -7.97
C ASP A 361 -13.38 -22.15 -8.13
N PRO A 362 -12.93 -22.86 -9.18
CA PRO A 362 -12.23 -22.36 -10.36
C PRO A 362 -13.16 -21.62 -11.33
N VAL A 363 -12.66 -20.50 -11.88
CA VAL A 363 -13.34 -19.72 -12.90
C VAL A 363 -13.22 -20.42 -14.27
N LYS A 364 -14.36 -20.87 -14.80
CA LYS A 364 -14.48 -21.59 -16.07
C LYS A 364 -14.93 -20.66 -17.20
N ILE A 365 -14.28 -20.75 -18.35
CA ILE A 365 -14.58 -19.95 -19.55
C ILE A 365 -14.60 -20.87 -20.77
N ARG A 366 -15.67 -20.88 -21.57
CA ARG A 366 -15.71 -21.77 -22.74
C ARG A 366 -14.75 -21.27 -23.82
N VAL A 367 -14.14 -22.22 -24.53
CA VAL A 367 -13.27 -21.94 -25.68
C VAL A 367 -14.03 -21.20 -26.78
N ALA A 368 -15.35 -21.42 -26.94
CA ALA A 368 -16.21 -20.60 -27.81
C ALA A 368 -16.18 -19.09 -27.47
N ASP A 369 -16.23 -18.73 -26.19
CA ASP A 369 -16.27 -17.33 -25.74
C ASP A 369 -14.90 -16.65 -25.91
N LEU A 370 -13.82 -17.38 -25.59
CA LEU A 370 -12.44 -16.94 -25.82
C LEU A 370 -12.00 -16.99 -27.30
N LYS A 371 -12.79 -17.61 -28.19
CA LYS A 371 -12.69 -17.42 -29.65
C LYS A 371 -13.39 -16.12 -30.11
N ALA A 372 -14.32 -15.56 -29.33
CA ALA A 372 -14.97 -14.28 -29.61
C ALA A 372 -14.14 -13.07 -29.13
N LYS A 373 -13.69 -13.05 -27.87
CA LYS A 373 -13.03 -11.88 -27.23
C LYS A 373 -11.95 -12.29 -26.23
N GLU A 374 -11.15 -11.34 -25.75
CA GLU A 374 -10.40 -11.51 -24.50
C GLU A 374 -11.34 -11.30 -23.30
N HIS A 375 -11.02 -11.90 -22.16
CA HIS A 375 -11.79 -11.80 -20.92
C HIS A 375 -10.99 -11.06 -19.86
N GLU A 376 -11.63 -10.08 -19.21
CA GLU A 376 -11.03 -9.27 -18.14
C GLU A 376 -11.58 -9.69 -16.77
N PHE A 377 -10.66 -9.85 -15.82
CA PHE A 377 -10.94 -10.15 -14.42
C PHE A 377 -10.02 -9.31 -13.52
N TRP A 378 -10.27 -9.35 -12.22
CA TRP A 378 -9.51 -8.62 -11.22
C TRP A 378 -9.16 -9.55 -10.06
N VAL A 379 -7.86 -9.66 -9.74
CA VAL A 379 -7.34 -10.58 -8.71
C VAL A 379 -7.08 -9.83 -7.42
N GLU A 380 -7.64 -10.34 -6.34
CA GLU A 380 -7.60 -9.77 -4.99
C GLU A 380 -6.71 -10.60 -4.07
N GLY A 381 -6.05 -9.96 -3.11
CA GLY A 381 -5.36 -10.64 -2.02
C GLY A 381 -6.36 -10.99 -0.92
N GLY A 382 -6.66 -12.28 -0.74
CA GLY A 382 -7.57 -12.74 0.31
C GLY A 382 -6.90 -12.86 1.68
N SER A 383 -5.68 -13.43 1.72
CA SER A 383 -4.91 -13.56 2.96
C SER A 383 -3.40 -13.60 2.68
N ALA A 384 -2.60 -13.20 3.68
CA ALA A 384 -1.16 -13.00 3.51
C ALA A 384 -0.38 -14.30 3.29
N THR A 385 0.61 -14.26 2.39
CA THR A 385 1.53 -15.35 2.06
C THR A 385 2.71 -15.41 3.04
N ASN A 386 3.10 -16.63 3.43
CA ASN A 386 4.25 -16.95 4.29
C ASN A 386 5.60 -16.72 3.58
N ALA A 387 5.67 -16.93 2.26
CA ALA A 387 6.85 -16.65 1.43
C ALA A 387 6.48 -15.91 0.13
N LEU A 388 7.50 -15.47 -0.62
CA LEU A 388 7.31 -14.83 -1.93
C LEU A 388 6.81 -15.87 -2.95
N LEU A 389 5.87 -15.47 -3.82
CA LEU A 389 5.28 -16.32 -4.87
C LEU A 389 4.48 -17.56 -4.37
N ASP A 390 4.17 -17.63 -3.07
CA ASP A 390 3.45 -18.76 -2.47
C ASP A 390 2.00 -18.89 -2.97
N ALA A 391 1.36 -17.76 -3.27
CA ALA A 391 0.05 -17.72 -3.91
C ALA A 391 0.23 -17.66 -5.43
N LYS A 392 -0.56 -18.42 -6.18
CA LYS A 392 -0.44 -18.59 -7.63
C LYS A 392 -1.80 -18.65 -8.29
N LEU A 393 -1.85 -18.13 -9.51
CA LEU A 393 -2.98 -18.24 -10.40
C LEU A 393 -2.58 -19.14 -11.57
N ASP A 394 -3.35 -20.21 -11.80
CA ASP A 394 -3.08 -21.26 -12.80
C ASP A 394 -4.09 -21.17 -13.94
N LEU A 395 -3.62 -21.12 -15.19
CA LEU A 395 -4.47 -21.15 -16.39
C LEU A 395 -4.32 -22.52 -17.07
N GLY A 396 -5.39 -23.32 -16.94
CA GLY A 396 -5.49 -24.68 -17.46
C GLY A 396 -6.64 -24.90 -18.44
N MET A 397 -6.91 -26.16 -18.76
CA MET A 397 -7.94 -26.59 -19.70
C MET A 397 -8.60 -27.91 -19.27
N ASP A 398 -9.91 -28.01 -19.41
CA ASP A 398 -10.71 -29.22 -19.22
C ASP A 398 -11.71 -29.38 -20.38
N ARG A 399 -12.38 -30.54 -20.47
CA ARG A 399 -13.40 -30.85 -21.48
C ARG A 399 -14.61 -31.56 -20.87
N ALA A 400 -15.67 -31.73 -21.65
CA ALA A 400 -16.78 -32.61 -21.29
C ALA A 400 -16.36 -34.08 -21.11
N ASP A 401 -17.11 -34.83 -20.32
CA ASP A 401 -16.88 -36.26 -20.07
C ASP A 401 -17.14 -37.12 -21.32
N GLY A 402 -16.46 -38.27 -21.39
CA GLY A 402 -16.51 -39.22 -22.52
C GLY A 402 -15.13 -39.56 -23.08
N GLY A 403 -15.03 -40.57 -23.94
CA GLY A 403 -13.76 -41.06 -24.48
C GLY A 403 -12.83 -41.63 -23.40
N LEU A 404 -11.52 -41.43 -23.55
CA LEU A 404 -10.54 -41.83 -22.54
C LEU A 404 -10.73 -41.04 -21.22
N ALA A 405 -10.27 -41.65 -20.12
CA ALA A 405 -10.26 -41.00 -18.80
C ALA A 405 -9.41 -39.72 -18.83
N LYS A 406 -10.02 -38.60 -18.45
CA LYS A 406 -9.43 -37.25 -18.47
C LYS A 406 -8.99 -36.79 -17.08
N THR A 407 -8.01 -35.89 -17.06
CA THR A 407 -7.75 -34.97 -15.94
C THR A 407 -7.73 -33.55 -16.48
N ALA A 408 -8.20 -32.56 -15.70
CA ALA A 408 -8.10 -31.15 -16.07
C ALA A 408 -6.63 -30.73 -16.08
N LYS A 409 -6.14 -30.22 -17.21
CA LYS A 409 -4.74 -29.91 -17.47
C LYS A 409 -4.37 -28.56 -16.84
N ARG A 410 -3.22 -28.52 -16.17
CA ARG A 410 -2.67 -27.39 -15.41
C ARG A 410 -1.49 -26.73 -16.12
N HIS A 411 -1.11 -25.54 -15.66
CA HIS A 411 0.17 -24.87 -15.98
C HIS A 411 0.38 -24.50 -17.47
N GLY A 412 -0.69 -24.25 -18.24
CA GLY A 412 -0.59 -23.74 -19.61
C GLY A 412 -0.13 -22.28 -19.68
N ASP A 413 -0.55 -21.48 -18.70
CA ASP A 413 0.10 -20.24 -18.26
C ASP A 413 -0.08 -20.15 -16.73
N TRP A 414 0.78 -19.43 -16.01
CA TRP A 414 0.63 -19.21 -14.58
C TRP A 414 1.36 -17.95 -14.11
N ALA A 415 0.94 -17.40 -12.97
CA ALA A 415 1.59 -16.25 -12.35
C ALA A 415 1.64 -16.39 -10.83
N GLY A 416 2.75 -16.00 -10.23
CA GLY A 416 2.93 -15.90 -8.79
C GLY A 416 2.52 -14.53 -8.24
N PHE A 417 2.05 -14.57 -7.00
CA PHE A 417 1.58 -13.44 -6.23
C PHE A 417 2.22 -13.51 -4.84
N THR A 418 2.57 -12.35 -4.30
CA THR A 418 2.92 -12.20 -2.88
C THR A 418 1.83 -11.36 -2.26
N VAL A 419 1.13 -11.89 -1.25
CA VAL A 419 0.06 -11.16 -0.56
C VAL A 419 0.58 -10.75 0.80
N VAL A 420 0.56 -9.46 1.12
CA VAL A 420 1.06 -8.93 2.39
C VAL A 420 -0.07 -8.29 3.19
N LYS A 421 0.06 -8.27 4.52
CA LYS A 421 -0.82 -7.51 5.40
C LYS A 421 0.06 -6.69 6.33
N ILE A 422 -0.11 -5.37 6.33
CA ILE A 422 0.46 -4.51 7.37
C ILE A 422 -0.41 -4.71 8.63
N ASP A 423 0.21 -5.08 9.75
CA ASP A 423 -0.50 -5.45 10.98
C ASP A 423 -0.33 -4.42 12.12
N GLU A 424 0.80 -3.72 12.08
CA GLU A 424 1.17 -2.64 13.00
C GLU A 424 1.74 -1.47 12.19
N VAL A 425 1.31 -0.25 12.55
CA VAL A 425 2.00 1.00 12.23
C VAL A 425 2.09 1.79 13.54
N LYS A 426 3.26 2.33 13.85
CA LYS A 426 3.53 3.02 15.12
C LYS A 426 4.60 4.10 15.03
N VAL A 427 4.65 4.98 16.03
CA VAL A 427 5.76 5.89 16.26
C VAL A 427 6.96 5.09 16.79
N ASP A 428 8.06 5.11 16.05
CA ASP A 428 9.30 4.38 16.33
C ASP A 428 10.43 5.40 16.57
N TYR A 429 10.13 6.37 17.45
CA TYR A 429 10.98 7.50 17.75
C TYR A 429 12.06 7.13 18.77
N GLN A 430 13.33 7.40 18.44
CA GLN A 430 14.45 7.29 19.35
C GLN A 430 14.84 8.68 19.87
N ALA A 431 14.93 8.82 21.19
CA ALA A 431 15.23 10.10 21.82
C ALA A 431 16.70 10.53 21.57
N PRO A 432 16.94 11.76 21.08
CA PRO A 432 18.28 12.33 21.03
C PRO A 432 18.78 12.70 22.44
N ALA A 433 20.07 13.02 22.55
CA ALA A 433 20.70 13.45 23.80
C ALA A 433 20.09 14.75 24.41
N SER A 434 19.30 15.51 23.64
CA SER A 434 18.53 16.67 24.10
C SER A 434 17.20 16.31 24.79
N GLY A 435 16.96 15.03 25.09
CA GLY A 435 15.74 14.53 25.75
C GLY A 435 14.66 14.04 24.78
N PRO A 436 13.66 13.30 25.29
CA PRO A 436 12.59 12.74 24.47
C PRO A 436 11.61 13.82 23.99
N ALA A 437 11.53 14.04 22.68
CA ALA A 437 10.47 14.87 22.09
C ALA A 437 9.11 14.16 22.06
N TRP A 438 9.06 12.83 22.16
CA TRP A 438 7.83 12.04 22.14
C TRP A 438 7.36 11.66 23.55
N ASP A 439 6.19 12.18 23.94
CA ASP A 439 5.41 11.70 25.09
C ASP A 439 4.29 10.79 24.57
N ALA A 440 4.53 9.48 24.68
CA ALA A 440 3.58 8.45 24.26
C ALA A 440 2.31 8.40 25.13
N ALA A 441 2.39 8.80 26.41
CA ALA A 441 1.26 8.73 27.33
C ALA A 441 0.23 9.85 27.05
N GLN A 442 0.72 11.05 26.72
CA GLN A 442 -0.13 12.19 26.37
C GLN A 442 -0.28 12.39 24.85
N LYS A 443 0.38 11.56 24.03
CA LYS A 443 0.38 11.60 22.55
C LYS A 443 0.88 12.94 21.99
N ARG A 444 1.91 13.51 22.64
CA ARG A 444 2.49 14.84 22.35
C ARG A 444 3.88 14.70 21.74
N PHE A 445 4.13 15.42 20.64
CA PHE A 445 5.46 15.55 20.05
C PHE A 445 5.97 16.99 20.15
N TYR A 446 7.03 17.21 20.94
CA TYR A 446 7.60 18.52 21.26
C TYR A 446 8.54 19.02 20.16
N ILE A 447 7.98 19.74 19.18
CA ILE A 447 8.68 20.11 17.94
C ILE A 447 9.83 21.12 18.09
N ASN A 448 10.04 21.65 19.29
CA ASN A 448 11.03 22.70 19.58
C ASN A 448 12.18 22.23 20.49
N LEU A 449 12.39 20.92 20.66
CA LEU A 449 13.60 20.43 21.37
C LEU A 449 14.87 20.55 20.52
N GLN A 450 14.74 20.79 19.21
CA GLN A 450 15.82 21.20 18.31
C GLN A 450 15.28 22.27 17.34
N GLN A 451 16.14 22.90 16.53
CA GLN A 451 15.75 24.03 15.69
C GLN A 451 15.00 23.63 14.42
N ASP A 452 13.97 24.42 14.09
CA ASP A 452 13.08 24.33 12.93
C ASP A 452 12.76 22.92 12.41
N THR A 453 13.57 22.39 11.48
CA THR A 453 13.25 21.14 10.76
C THR A 453 13.71 19.91 11.52
N ASP A 454 14.87 19.97 12.20
CA ASP A 454 15.40 18.81 12.95
C ASP A 454 14.55 18.51 14.19
N GLY A 455 14.02 19.55 14.85
CA GLY A 455 13.06 19.40 15.95
C GLY A 455 11.72 18.77 15.54
N ARG A 456 11.42 18.69 14.24
CA ARG A 456 10.17 18.15 13.69
C ARG A 456 10.28 16.75 13.09
N LYS A 457 11.47 16.13 13.12
CA LYS A 457 11.67 14.77 12.62
C LYS A 457 11.07 13.73 13.56
N VAL A 458 10.25 12.85 13.01
CA VAL A 458 9.72 11.67 13.69
C VAL A 458 9.91 10.44 12.79
N THR A 459 10.31 9.31 13.38
CA THR A 459 10.38 8.04 12.67
C THR A 459 9.08 7.28 12.90
N ILE A 460 8.46 6.83 11.81
CA ILE A 460 7.32 5.91 11.83
C ILE A 460 7.82 4.54 11.39
N GLY A 461 7.39 3.50 12.09
CA GLY A 461 7.67 2.12 11.74
C GLY A 461 6.39 1.38 11.33
N ALA A 462 6.50 0.51 10.32
CA ALA A 462 5.41 -0.32 9.82
C ALA A 462 5.84 -1.79 9.74
N LYS A 463 4.98 -2.70 10.20
CA LYS A 463 5.25 -4.15 10.26
C LYS A 463 4.24 -4.97 9.46
N LEU A 464 4.75 -5.94 8.72
CA LEU A 464 3.95 -7.00 8.11
C LEU A 464 3.56 -8.10 9.11
N SER A 465 2.39 -8.71 8.95
CA SER A 465 1.95 -9.86 9.75
C SER A 465 2.80 -11.11 9.52
N VAL A 466 3.51 -11.17 8.40
CA VAL A 466 4.49 -12.20 8.03
C VAL A 466 5.83 -11.50 7.81
N ALA A 467 6.91 -12.08 8.33
CA ALA A 467 8.27 -11.59 8.13
C ALA A 467 8.74 -11.81 6.68
N LEU A 468 8.46 -10.84 5.80
CA LEU A 468 8.93 -10.80 4.42
C LEU A 468 9.84 -9.60 4.21
N ALA A 469 11.06 -9.84 3.74
CA ALA A 469 12.03 -8.80 3.39
C ALA A 469 11.75 -8.16 2.03
N ASP A 470 12.41 -7.03 1.75
CA ASP A 470 12.40 -6.30 0.47
C ASP A 470 11.04 -5.75 0.00
N VAL A 471 9.95 -5.92 0.78
CA VAL A 471 8.64 -5.32 0.53
C VAL A 471 8.72 -3.83 0.79
N GLU A 472 8.38 -2.99 -0.19
CA GLU A 472 8.43 -1.54 0.01
C GLU A 472 7.13 -0.99 0.59
N LEU A 473 7.23 -0.46 1.80
CA LEU A 473 6.14 0.20 2.53
C LEU A 473 6.34 1.72 2.45
N HIS A 474 5.30 2.41 1.99
CA HIS A 474 5.19 3.86 2.09
C HIS A 474 4.53 4.24 3.41
N VAL A 475 4.98 5.35 4.01
CA VAL A 475 4.47 5.92 5.26
C VAL A 475 3.86 7.29 4.99
N MET A 476 2.70 7.59 5.57
CA MET A 476 2.10 8.93 5.55
C MET A 476 1.81 9.47 6.95
N LEU A 477 1.69 10.79 7.06
CA LEU A 477 1.13 11.51 8.20
C LEU A 477 -0.32 11.89 7.88
N ALA A 478 -1.27 10.97 8.06
CA ALA A 478 -2.67 11.22 7.74
C ALA A 478 -3.22 12.37 8.60
N PRO A 479 -3.65 13.50 8.02
CA PRO A 479 -4.09 14.65 8.80
C PRO A 479 -5.50 14.43 9.37
N ASP A 480 -5.64 14.68 10.66
CA ASP A 480 -6.94 14.82 11.34
C ASP A 480 -7.83 15.87 10.62
N LYS A 481 -9.10 15.55 10.42
CA LYS A 481 -10.06 16.40 9.68
C LYS A 481 -10.27 17.78 10.29
N ASP A 482 -10.04 17.96 11.58
CA ASP A 482 -10.28 19.19 12.34
C ASP A 482 -9.02 20.05 12.51
N ASN A 483 -7.88 19.62 11.96
CA ASN A 483 -6.70 20.48 11.76
C ASN A 483 -7.06 21.78 11.04
N ARG A 484 -6.64 22.92 11.63
CA ARG A 484 -6.96 24.30 11.21
C ARG A 484 -8.39 24.79 11.55
N LYS A 485 -9.18 24.03 12.32
CA LYS A 485 -10.52 24.42 12.82
C LYS A 485 -10.51 24.67 14.33
N GLN A 486 -11.51 25.41 14.82
CA GLN A 486 -11.73 25.67 16.24
C GLN A 486 -11.79 24.39 17.10
N ALA A 487 -12.36 23.30 16.59
CA ALA A 487 -12.48 22.02 17.31
C ALA A 487 -11.13 21.36 17.65
N ASN A 488 -10.03 21.78 17.01
CA ASN A 488 -8.69 21.29 17.33
C ASN A 488 -7.74 22.42 17.78
N TRP A 489 -7.62 23.48 16.98
CA TRP A 489 -6.70 24.61 17.24
C TRP A 489 -7.22 25.62 18.29
N ASN A 490 -8.38 25.37 18.93
CA ASN A 490 -9.16 26.32 19.74
C ASN A 490 -9.62 27.60 19.00
N VAL A 491 -9.19 27.79 17.75
CA VAL A 491 -9.61 28.85 16.83
C VAL A 491 -9.56 28.35 15.38
N ASP A 492 -10.47 28.83 14.52
CA ASP A 492 -10.34 28.62 13.08
C ASP A 492 -9.12 29.34 12.49
N MET A 493 -8.43 28.71 11.54
CA MET A 493 -7.40 29.36 10.75
C MET A 493 -7.94 30.66 10.12
N PRO A 494 -7.22 31.80 10.21
CA PRO A 494 -7.73 33.08 9.74
C PRO A 494 -8.16 33.06 8.28
N LYS A 495 -9.30 33.69 7.93
CA LYS A 495 -9.78 33.78 6.53
C LYS A 495 -8.81 34.51 5.58
N SER A 496 -7.80 35.21 6.10
CA SER A 496 -6.69 35.81 5.34
C SER A 496 -5.54 34.84 5.05
N TRP A 497 -5.47 33.71 5.75
CA TRP A 497 -4.50 32.63 5.54
C TRP A 497 -5.06 31.64 4.53
N LYS A 498 -4.48 31.59 3.34
CA LYS A 498 -4.80 30.59 2.32
C LYS A 498 -3.82 29.44 2.46
N TRP A 499 -4.26 28.28 2.93
CA TRP A 499 -3.38 27.15 3.24
C TRP A 499 -2.47 26.75 2.06
N LYS A 500 -2.98 26.77 0.83
CA LYS A 500 -2.21 26.54 -0.42
C LYS A 500 -1.08 27.55 -0.69
N ASP A 501 -1.13 28.74 -0.07
CA ASP A 501 -0.16 29.82 -0.24
C ASP A 501 0.84 29.87 0.93
N ILE A 502 0.63 29.06 1.98
CA ILE A 502 1.58 28.84 3.08
C ILE A 502 2.70 27.89 2.61
N SER A 503 3.94 28.27 2.91
CA SER A 503 5.17 27.53 2.60
C SER A 503 5.12 26.09 3.13
N SER A 504 5.49 25.13 2.29
CA SER A 504 5.61 23.72 2.68
C SER A 504 6.63 23.50 3.81
N SER A 505 7.55 24.44 4.05
CA SER A 505 8.48 24.37 5.20
C SER A 505 7.78 24.46 6.56
N LEU A 506 6.57 25.04 6.63
CA LEU A 506 5.78 25.14 7.86
C LEU A 506 4.78 23.96 7.99
N LYS A 507 4.61 23.15 6.94
CA LYS A 507 3.70 22.00 6.88
C LYS A 507 4.45 20.72 7.24
N HIS A 508 3.73 19.61 7.35
CA HIS A 508 4.37 18.29 7.36
C HIS A 508 5.04 18.01 6.01
N LEU A 509 6.04 17.12 6.03
CA LEU A 509 6.68 16.57 4.85
C LEU A 509 6.98 15.09 5.08
N ASP A 510 6.07 14.26 4.58
CA ASP A 510 6.14 12.80 4.48
C ASP A 510 6.43 12.34 3.04
N LYS A 511 7.00 13.25 2.22
CA LYS A 511 7.19 13.12 0.77
C LYS A 511 8.53 13.70 0.35
N VAL A 512 9.21 13.09 -0.64
CA VAL A 512 10.47 13.60 -1.22
C VAL A 512 10.37 15.08 -1.64
N LYS A 513 9.19 15.51 -2.11
CA LYS A 513 8.79 16.91 -2.27
C LYS A 513 7.31 17.02 -1.96
N TYR A 514 6.87 18.12 -1.34
CA TYR A 514 5.48 18.31 -0.88
C TYR A 514 4.41 17.94 -1.93
N LYS A 515 4.60 18.34 -3.19
CA LYS A 515 3.66 18.05 -4.28
C LYS A 515 3.69 16.61 -4.83
N LYS A 516 4.58 15.72 -4.37
CA LYS A 516 4.68 14.36 -4.94
C LYS A 516 3.44 13.52 -4.63
N TYR A 517 3.16 12.55 -5.50
CA TYR A 517 2.07 11.63 -5.31
C TYR A 517 2.38 10.62 -4.19
N LEU A 518 3.34 9.73 -4.42
CA LEU A 518 3.81 8.76 -3.43
C LEU A 518 4.51 9.43 -2.26
N HIS A 519 4.34 8.84 -1.09
CA HIS A 519 5.00 9.21 0.17
C HIS A 519 6.42 8.63 0.25
N LEU A 520 7.17 9.04 1.27
CA LEU A 520 8.44 8.41 1.63
C LEU A 520 8.22 6.93 1.98
N SER A 521 9.22 6.11 1.69
CA SER A 521 9.15 4.66 1.82
C SER A 521 10.47 4.06 2.30
N ALA A 522 10.36 2.87 2.87
CA ALA A 522 11.49 1.99 3.14
C ALA A 522 11.11 0.56 2.77
N LYS A 523 12.12 -0.26 2.50
CA LYS A 523 11.96 -1.70 2.38
C LYS A 523 11.89 -2.35 3.75
N THR A 524 11.16 -3.45 3.85
CA THR A 524 11.17 -4.31 5.03
C THR A 524 12.49 -5.06 5.18
N ASP A 525 12.93 -5.19 6.43
CA ASP A 525 14.01 -6.08 6.83
C ASP A 525 13.57 -7.55 6.91
N ALA A 526 14.49 -8.42 7.34
CA ALA A 526 14.22 -9.85 7.53
C ALA A 526 13.16 -10.19 8.61
N THR A 527 12.66 -9.20 9.36
CA THR A 527 11.56 -9.34 10.33
C THR A 527 10.22 -8.85 9.79
N GLY A 528 10.18 -8.35 8.55
CA GLY A 528 9.01 -7.71 7.95
C GLY A 528 8.79 -6.27 8.43
N TYR A 529 9.83 -5.58 8.93
CA TYR A 529 9.72 -4.22 9.48
C TYR A 529 10.42 -3.17 8.63
N ALA A 530 9.76 -2.02 8.41
CA ALA A 530 10.30 -0.88 7.69
C ALA A 530 10.20 0.39 8.56
N LYS A 531 11.23 1.24 8.53
CA LYS A 531 11.29 2.53 9.27
C LYS A 531 11.45 3.70 8.30
N VAL A 532 10.69 4.78 8.49
CA VAL A 532 10.73 5.98 7.64
C VAL A 532 10.76 7.24 8.51
N GLU A 533 11.76 8.10 8.31
CA GLU A 533 11.78 9.46 8.89
C GLU A 533 10.85 10.37 8.08
N VAL A 534 9.96 11.09 8.77
CA VAL A 534 9.06 12.10 8.22
C VAL A 534 9.12 13.36 9.08
N ILE A 535 8.71 14.51 8.53
CA ILE A 535 8.76 15.81 9.21
C ILE A 535 7.34 16.25 9.56
N LEU A 536 7.09 16.57 10.83
CA LEU A 536 5.82 17.13 11.31
C LEU A 536 5.62 18.58 10.86
N SER A 537 4.38 19.08 10.96
CA SER A 537 4.13 20.51 10.74
C SER A 537 4.73 21.36 11.86
N ARG A 538 4.88 22.66 11.60
CA ARG A 538 5.27 23.64 12.61
C ARG A 538 4.06 24.13 13.43
N PHE A 539 2.85 23.67 13.11
CA PHE A 539 1.62 24.18 13.71
C PHE A 539 1.26 23.44 15.00
N GLY A 540 1.26 24.16 16.12
CA GLY A 540 0.78 23.64 17.40
C GLY A 540 -0.65 23.11 17.28
N GLY A 541 -0.91 21.94 17.85
CA GLY A 541 -2.20 21.28 17.81
C GLY A 541 -2.51 20.51 16.53
N ASP A 542 -1.70 20.60 15.46
CA ASP A 542 -1.90 19.71 14.32
C ASP A 542 -1.77 18.24 14.77
N LYS A 543 -2.75 17.43 14.36
CA LYS A 543 -2.87 16.01 14.66
C LYS A 543 -2.64 15.17 13.42
N PHE A 544 -1.82 14.13 13.56
CA PHE A 544 -1.52 13.18 12.50
C PHE A 544 -1.70 11.75 12.99
N GLN A 545 -2.43 10.94 12.23
CA GLN A 545 -2.45 9.49 12.41
C GLN A 545 -1.32 8.89 11.54
N PRO A 546 -0.31 8.21 12.11
CA PRO A 546 0.65 7.48 11.30
C PRO A 546 -0.06 6.39 10.49
N ALA A 547 0.31 6.21 9.22
CA ALA A 547 -0.29 5.15 8.41
C ALA A 547 0.67 4.62 7.34
N ALA A 548 0.45 3.41 6.86
CA ALA A 548 1.28 2.78 5.84
C ALA A 548 0.49 2.01 4.75
N TYR A 549 1.12 1.85 3.59
CA TYR A 549 0.58 1.13 2.42
C TYR A 549 1.71 0.63 1.49
N ILE A 550 1.41 -0.31 0.59
CA ILE A 550 2.39 -0.80 -0.42
C ILE A 550 2.38 0.04 -1.70
N GLU A 551 3.51 0.12 -2.42
CA GLU A 551 3.60 0.91 -3.68
C GLU A 551 2.55 0.50 -4.73
N GLN A 552 2.18 -0.79 -4.76
CA GLN A 552 1.26 -1.33 -5.76
C GLN A 552 -0.23 -1.06 -5.47
N ASP A 553 -0.54 -0.42 -4.34
CA ASP A 553 -1.85 0.16 -4.00
C ASP A 553 -1.78 1.70 -3.99
N PRO A 554 -1.53 2.34 -5.16
CA PRO A 554 -1.21 3.76 -5.19
C PRO A 554 -2.36 4.67 -4.75
N HIS A 555 -3.62 4.26 -4.90
CA HIS A 555 -4.79 5.07 -4.52
C HIS A 555 -4.77 5.48 -3.05
N LEU A 556 -4.20 4.64 -2.18
CA LEU A 556 -3.97 4.88 -0.75
C LEU A 556 -3.01 6.04 -0.47
N ALA A 557 -2.22 6.49 -1.46
CA ALA A 557 -1.39 7.69 -1.35
C ALA A 557 -2.21 9.01 -1.31
N LYS A 558 -3.53 8.92 -1.11
CA LYS A 558 -4.47 10.04 -1.02
C LYS A 558 -5.61 9.77 -0.03
N TYR A 559 -5.25 9.69 1.25
CA TYR A 559 -6.19 9.62 2.35
C TYR A 559 -6.36 11.01 3.01
N VAL A 560 -7.60 11.34 3.37
CA VAL A 560 -7.97 12.54 4.13
C VAL A 560 -9.14 12.14 5.03
N ASP A 561 -8.97 12.27 6.35
CA ASP A 561 -10.04 12.00 7.33
C ASP A 561 -11.24 12.93 7.11
N GLY A 562 -12.46 12.42 7.31
CA GLY A 562 -13.71 13.15 7.17
C GLY A 562 -14.08 13.59 5.74
N HIS A 563 -13.44 13.03 4.70
CA HIS A 563 -13.67 13.42 3.30
C HIS A 563 -14.35 12.31 2.49
N GLY A 564 -15.60 12.56 2.06
CA GLY A 564 -16.48 11.63 1.34
C GLY A 564 -15.81 10.57 0.44
N GLU A 565 -15.00 10.97 -0.56
CA GLU A 565 -14.33 10.02 -1.47
C GLU A 565 -12.85 9.69 -1.16
N LEU A 566 -12.15 10.51 -0.37
CA LEU A 566 -10.73 10.30 -0.05
C LEU A 566 -10.54 9.45 1.22
N GLU A 567 -11.47 9.53 2.17
CA GLU A 567 -11.48 8.70 3.37
C GLU A 567 -11.65 7.21 3.03
N LYS A 568 -12.37 6.89 1.95
CA LYS A 568 -12.52 5.52 1.42
C LYS A 568 -11.19 4.89 0.98
N ARG A 569 -10.17 5.69 0.66
CA ARG A 569 -8.84 5.24 0.21
C ARG A 569 -7.95 4.93 1.43
N LYS A 570 -8.49 4.14 2.36
CA LYS A 570 -7.98 3.99 3.72
C LYS A 570 -6.71 3.14 3.78
N PRO A 571 -5.53 3.71 4.12
CA PRO A 571 -4.32 2.94 4.38
C PRO A 571 -4.44 2.21 5.72
N VAL A 572 -3.47 1.35 6.05
CA VAL A 572 -3.39 0.78 7.40
C VAL A 572 -2.91 1.88 8.36
N LEU A 573 -3.86 2.44 9.11
CA LEU A 573 -3.62 3.41 10.17
C LEU A 573 -2.98 2.73 11.39
N ALA A 574 -2.18 3.48 12.15
CA ALA A 574 -1.87 3.13 13.53
C ALA A 574 -3.16 2.98 14.34
N LYS A 575 -3.20 2.01 15.27
CA LYS A 575 -4.36 1.74 16.12
C LYS A 575 -4.36 2.67 17.34
N ASP A 576 -3.25 2.67 18.08
CA ASP A 576 -3.14 3.33 19.36
C ASP A 576 -2.37 4.66 19.29
N ASP A 577 -1.41 4.79 18.39
CA ASP A 577 -0.66 6.05 18.21
C ASP A 577 -1.42 7.08 17.39
N SER A 578 -1.55 8.29 17.93
CA SER A 578 -1.81 9.52 17.18
C SER A 578 -0.79 10.57 17.61
N ILE A 579 -0.36 11.46 16.73
CA ILE A 579 0.67 12.47 17.04
C ILE A 579 0.00 13.83 17.12
N THR A 580 -0.03 14.46 18.29
CA THR A 580 -0.37 15.89 18.42
C THR A 580 0.92 16.72 18.48
N VAL A 581 1.03 17.76 17.66
CA VAL A 581 2.16 18.69 17.67
C VAL A 581 2.09 19.61 18.89
N TRP A 582 3.13 19.60 19.72
CA TRP A 582 3.27 20.42 20.94
C TRP A 582 4.61 21.14 21.00
N ARG A 583 4.77 22.06 21.93
CA ARG A 583 6.04 22.71 22.29
C ARG A 583 6.29 22.55 23.78
N LYS A 584 7.55 22.49 24.18
CA LYS A 584 7.99 22.49 25.57
C LYS A 584 8.85 23.72 25.84
N VAL A 585 8.58 24.41 26.93
CA VAL A 585 9.29 25.62 27.35
C VAL A 585 9.61 25.46 28.83
N TRP A 586 10.87 25.69 29.20
CA TRP A 586 11.28 25.72 30.59
C TRP A 586 11.36 27.15 31.11
N TYR A 587 11.08 27.36 32.38
CA TYR A 587 11.38 28.63 33.04
C TYR A 587 12.04 28.43 34.40
N GLN A 588 13.02 29.29 34.69
CA GLN A 588 13.54 29.51 36.03
C GLN A 588 12.75 30.66 36.65
N LEU A 589 12.20 30.46 37.85
CA LEU A 589 11.70 31.54 38.70
C LEU A 589 12.86 32.11 39.53
N SER A 590 12.92 33.43 39.71
CA SER A 590 13.83 34.06 40.68
C SER A 590 13.14 35.18 41.43
N LYS A 591 13.28 35.19 42.76
CA LYS A 591 12.48 36.03 43.66
C LYS A 591 13.26 36.34 44.94
N ALA A 592 12.77 37.30 45.73
CA ALA A 592 13.36 37.57 47.04
C ALA A 592 13.11 36.40 48.02
N ALA A 593 14.09 36.11 48.87
CA ALA A 593 13.97 35.14 49.96
C ALA A 593 12.81 35.53 50.90
N GLY A 594 11.94 34.57 51.21
CA GLY A 594 10.72 34.81 52.00
C GLY A 594 9.55 35.45 51.24
N PHE A 595 9.76 36.05 50.07
CA PHE A 595 8.69 36.50 49.18
C PHE A 595 8.08 35.32 48.44
N ASN A 596 6.75 35.20 48.42
CA ASN A 596 6.04 34.02 47.91
C ASN A 596 4.90 34.45 46.95
N PRO A 597 5.21 34.78 45.69
CA PRO A 597 4.20 34.99 44.66
C PRO A 597 3.53 33.65 44.30
N PRO A 598 2.27 33.66 43.82
CA PRO A 598 1.57 32.45 43.45
C PRO A 598 2.20 31.78 42.22
N ALA A 599 1.98 30.47 42.11
CA ALA A 599 2.39 29.71 40.94
C ALA A 599 1.66 30.23 39.70
N ALA A 600 2.40 30.38 38.59
CA ALA A 600 1.90 30.93 37.33
C ALA A 600 0.98 29.97 36.55
N ASP A 601 0.06 29.29 37.25
CA ASP A 601 -0.77 28.22 36.67
C ASP A 601 -1.78 28.75 35.64
N VAL A 602 -2.28 29.97 35.84
CA VAL A 602 -3.09 30.71 34.85
C VAL A 602 -2.29 30.93 33.56
N THR A 603 -1.00 31.31 33.67
CA THR A 603 -0.09 31.44 32.52
C THR A 603 0.18 30.08 31.87
N LYS A 604 0.29 28.98 32.62
CA LYS A 604 0.40 27.63 32.04
C LYS A 604 -0.82 27.32 31.17
N SER A 605 -2.03 27.51 31.70
CA SER A 605 -3.28 27.30 30.95
C SER A 605 -3.37 28.16 29.68
N ALA A 606 -2.93 29.42 29.73
CA ALA A 606 -2.86 30.31 28.57
C ALA A 606 -1.96 29.77 27.45
N TYR A 607 -0.89 29.06 27.80
CA TYR A 607 0.04 28.44 26.87
C TYR A 607 -0.41 27.03 26.42
N GLU A 608 -1.15 26.31 27.25
CA GLU A 608 -1.80 25.04 26.86
C GLU A 608 -2.93 25.25 25.83
N GLU A 609 -3.70 26.36 25.90
CA GLU A 609 -4.64 26.76 24.83
C GLU A 609 -3.94 26.90 23.45
N VAL A 610 -2.62 27.07 23.42
CA VAL A 610 -1.76 27.20 22.24
C VAL A 610 -0.70 26.09 22.13
N TYR A 611 -1.02 24.91 22.65
CA TYR A 611 -0.25 23.67 22.50
C TYR A 611 1.22 23.80 22.94
N THR A 612 1.43 24.50 24.05
CA THR A 612 2.74 24.77 24.65
C THR A 612 2.73 24.43 26.14
N GLU A 613 3.58 23.49 26.55
CA GLU A 613 3.80 23.14 27.94
C GLU A 613 4.82 24.10 28.57
N LEU A 614 4.43 24.79 29.65
CA LEU A 614 5.36 25.60 30.47
C LEU A 614 5.79 24.83 31.72
N VAL A 615 7.07 24.50 31.81
CA VAL A 615 7.66 23.73 32.91
C VAL A 615 8.51 24.63 33.80
N LEU A 616 8.18 24.69 35.10
CA LEU A 616 9.06 25.27 36.11
C LEU A 616 10.24 24.31 36.31
N ASP A 617 11.44 24.73 35.94
CA ASP A 617 12.68 23.97 36.15
C ASP A 617 13.19 24.13 37.59
N LYS A 618 13.33 25.38 38.04
CA LYS A 618 13.77 25.70 39.41
C LYS A 618 13.32 27.07 39.89
N ILE A 619 13.34 27.23 41.19
CA ILE A 619 13.25 28.52 41.89
C ILE A 619 14.64 28.87 42.40
N LYS A 620 15.09 30.12 42.21
CA LYS A 620 16.26 30.68 42.90
C LYS A 620 15.84 31.88 43.75
N ASP A 621 16.02 31.76 45.06
CA ASP A 621 15.89 32.92 45.94
C ASP A 621 17.13 33.81 45.86
N PHE A 622 16.95 35.11 46.14
CA PHE A 622 18.02 36.07 46.41
C PHE A 622 17.69 36.89 47.65
N ASP A 623 18.71 37.32 48.39
CA ASP A 623 18.59 38.06 49.64
C ASP A 623 19.50 39.29 49.64
N VAL A 624 19.47 40.08 50.72
CA VAL A 624 20.26 41.32 50.85
C VAL A 624 21.77 41.08 50.74
N GLY A 625 22.26 39.91 51.15
CA GLY A 625 23.69 39.56 51.11
C GLY A 625 24.17 39.04 49.76
N SER A 626 23.26 38.53 48.91
CA SER A 626 23.59 37.96 47.61
C SER A 626 23.12 38.80 46.43
N ALA A 627 22.10 39.64 46.57
CA ALA A 627 21.59 40.49 45.49
C ALA A 627 22.57 41.63 45.10
N PRO A 628 22.38 42.28 43.93
CA PRO A 628 23.04 43.53 43.63
C PRO A 628 22.73 44.62 44.67
N ALA A 629 23.59 45.64 44.70
CA ALA A 629 23.30 46.85 45.47
C ALA A 629 22.00 47.53 44.97
N GLN A 630 21.36 48.33 45.84
CA GLN A 630 20.09 49.00 45.58
C GLN A 630 18.91 48.06 45.21
N THR A 631 19.02 46.73 45.34
CA THR A 631 17.87 45.80 45.15
C THR A 631 16.89 45.79 46.32
N PHE A 632 17.27 46.20 47.53
CA PHE A 632 16.40 46.14 48.71
C PHE A 632 16.22 47.49 49.38
N TYR A 633 14.96 47.89 49.58
CA TYR A 633 14.56 49.13 50.26
C TYR A 633 13.57 48.85 51.39
N PRO A 634 13.53 49.67 52.46
CA PRO A 634 12.45 49.64 53.45
C PRO A 634 11.09 49.88 52.77
N GLN A 635 10.10 49.04 53.04
CA GLN A 635 8.79 49.06 52.37
C GLN A 635 8.10 50.43 52.36
N TYR A 636 8.18 51.24 53.43
CA TYR A 636 7.65 52.61 53.46
C TYR A 636 8.23 53.55 52.38
N MET A 637 9.34 53.17 51.74
CA MET A 637 9.92 53.90 50.62
C MET A 637 9.26 53.58 49.26
N LEU A 638 8.49 52.50 49.14
CA LEU A 638 7.86 52.07 47.88
C LEU A 638 6.34 51.86 48.03
N ASP A 639 5.84 51.85 49.26
CA ASP A 639 4.46 51.55 49.62
C ASP A 639 3.80 52.77 50.30
N MET A 640 2.79 53.36 49.66
CA MET A 640 2.10 54.54 50.18
C MET A 640 1.27 54.22 51.43
N ASN A 641 1.25 55.13 52.41
CA ASN A 641 0.64 54.92 53.74
C ASN A 641 1.36 53.88 54.63
N SER A 642 2.35 53.14 54.12
CA SER A 642 3.07 52.13 54.89
C SER A 642 4.04 52.74 55.89
N THR A 643 4.24 52.05 57.02
CA THR A 643 5.26 52.38 58.04
C THR A 643 6.29 51.26 58.23
N SER A 644 6.17 50.20 57.42
CA SER A 644 7.01 49.01 57.48
C SER A 644 8.46 49.34 57.10
N THR A 645 9.41 48.98 57.97
CA THR A 645 10.87 49.03 57.69
C THR A 645 11.41 47.70 57.17
N THR A 646 10.54 46.72 56.91
CA THR A 646 10.91 45.46 56.28
C THR A 646 11.52 45.73 54.91
N LEU A 647 12.65 45.10 54.61
CA LEU A 647 13.29 45.24 53.31
C LEU A 647 12.52 44.44 52.26
N VAL A 648 12.06 45.13 51.21
CA VAL A 648 11.36 44.57 50.05
C VAL A 648 12.24 44.75 48.80
N ALA A 649 12.10 43.84 47.84
CA ALA A 649 12.91 43.87 46.63
C ALA A 649 12.31 44.82 45.58
N ASN A 650 13.09 45.83 45.18
CA ASN A 650 12.90 46.59 43.95
C ASN A 650 13.85 46.07 42.86
N ILE A 651 13.31 45.69 41.72
CA ILE A 651 14.12 45.36 40.53
C ILE A 651 13.89 46.46 39.50
N GLY A 652 14.96 46.97 38.90
CA GLY A 652 14.88 48.02 37.87
C GLY A 652 16.10 48.05 36.96
N SER A 653 16.15 48.98 36.01
CA SER A 653 17.19 49.09 34.96
C SER A 653 18.63 48.99 35.46
N TYR A 654 18.89 49.58 36.63
CA TYR A 654 20.17 49.60 37.32
C TYR A 654 20.63 48.23 37.86
N ASN A 655 19.72 47.32 38.23
CA ASN A 655 20.08 46.02 38.85
C ASN A 655 19.60 44.78 38.07
N LYS A 656 18.62 44.90 37.17
CA LYS A 656 17.97 43.78 36.47
C LYS A 656 18.92 42.93 35.63
N LEU A 657 19.97 43.52 35.07
CA LEU A 657 21.00 42.81 34.30
C LEU A 657 21.90 41.92 35.17
N ALA A 658 22.17 42.31 36.42
CA ALA A 658 22.97 41.50 37.34
C ALA A 658 22.14 40.35 37.97
N LEU A 659 20.81 40.53 38.07
CA LEU A 659 19.89 39.45 38.41
C LEU A 659 19.66 38.50 37.23
N SER A 660 19.51 39.01 36.00
CA SER A 660 19.22 38.19 34.81
C SER A 660 20.33 37.19 34.48
N ALA A 661 21.59 37.53 34.81
CA ALA A 661 22.77 36.66 34.74
C ALA A 661 22.68 35.39 35.60
N ARG A 662 21.68 35.26 36.49
CA ARG A 662 21.44 34.06 37.32
C ARG A 662 20.70 32.93 36.60
N LEU A 663 20.34 33.08 35.32
CA LEU A 663 19.65 32.03 34.55
C LEU A 663 20.55 30.81 34.30
N ASP A 664 20.18 29.66 34.86
CA ASP A 664 20.88 28.39 34.58
C ASP A 664 20.49 27.83 33.21
N THR A 665 21.35 28.01 32.20
CA THR A 665 21.21 27.34 30.90
C THR A 665 21.63 25.87 30.96
N GLN A 666 20.82 24.96 30.42
CA GLN A 666 21.13 23.52 30.34
C GLN A 666 20.89 23.02 28.90
N PRO A 667 21.72 22.11 28.34
CA PRO A 667 21.62 21.70 26.93
C PRO A 667 20.32 20.95 26.56
N ASP A 668 19.74 20.23 27.51
CA ASP A 668 18.46 19.52 27.44
C ASP A 668 17.24 20.42 27.66
N GLN A 669 17.46 21.70 28.00
CA GLN A 669 16.42 22.73 28.13
C GLN A 669 16.64 23.87 27.11
N PRO A 670 16.59 23.58 25.79
CA PRO A 670 17.02 24.52 24.75
C PRO A 670 16.15 25.78 24.67
N VAL A 671 14.86 25.67 24.98
CA VAL A 671 13.92 26.80 25.02
C VAL A 671 13.59 27.13 26.47
N LYS A 672 14.55 27.79 27.14
CA LYS A 672 14.41 28.26 28.53
C LYS A 672 14.21 29.77 28.61
N ARG A 673 13.47 30.21 29.63
CA ARG A 673 13.25 31.62 30.02
C ARG A 673 13.56 31.86 31.49
N HIS A 674 13.77 33.11 31.87
CA HIS A 674 13.99 33.57 33.23
C HIS A 674 12.83 34.49 33.62
N LEU A 675 12.03 34.07 34.60
CA LEU A 675 10.99 34.88 35.21
C LEU A 675 11.52 35.40 36.55
N MET A 676 11.77 36.70 36.63
CA MET A 676 12.07 37.40 37.87
C MET A 676 10.77 38.00 38.42
N VAL A 677 10.53 37.83 39.73
CA VAL A 677 9.32 38.34 40.39
C VAL A 677 9.69 39.09 41.66
N CYS A 678 9.17 40.32 41.78
CA CYS A 678 9.46 41.27 42.84
C CYS A 678 8.16 41.86 43.42
N ALA A 679 8.29 42.61 44.52
CA ALA A 679 7.18 43.36 45.10
C ALA A 679 7.02 44.74 44.45
N TYR A 680 8.10 45.30 43.89
CA TYR A 680 8.13 46.60 43.21
C TYR A 680 9.08 46.56 42.01
N GLN A 681 8.73 47.27 40.94
CA GLN A 681 9.63 47.60 39.84
C GLN A 681 9.57 49.11 39.61
N CYS A 682 10.61 49.80 40.05
CA CYS A 682 10.80 51.22 39.81
C CYS A 682 12.17 51.44 39.14
N ASP A 683 12.17 52.11 37.98
CA ASP A 683 13.38 52.49 37.24
C ASP A 683 13.75 53.96 37.56
N PRO A 684 15.05 54.31 37.69
CA PRO A 684 15.53 55.69 37.77
C PRO A 684 14.96 56.56 36.66
N GLY A 685 14.35 57.68 37.05
CA GLY A 685 13.83 58.73 36.18
C GLY A 685 14.71 59.99 36.24
N GLY A 686 14.07 61.16 36.15
CA GLY A 686 14.75 62.45 36.22
C GLY A 686 14.96 62.98 37.65
N THR A 687 14.88 64.31 37.79
CA THR A 687 14.77 64.99 39.09
C THR A 687 13.49 65.82 39.14
N ALA A 688 12.72 65.72 40.21
CA ALA A 688 11.58 66.59 40.47
C ALA A 688 11.91 67.66 41.52
N LEU A 689 11.08 68.70 41.60
CA LEU A 689 11.30 69.89 42.43
C LEU A 689 10.03 70.17 43.24
N GLY A 690 10.13 70.07 44.57
CA GLY A 690 9.06 70.44 45.49
C GLY A 690 9.40 71.70 46.28
N GLN A 691 8.36 72.38 46.75
CA GLN A 691 8.46 73.51 47.66
C GLN A 691 7.52 73.29 48.84
N SER A 692 7.93 73.71 50.03
CA SER A 692 7.08 73.69 51.22
C SER A 692 5.95 74.73 51.14
N ASP A 693 4.92 74.53 51.96
CA ASP A 693 4.08 75.63 52.45
C ASP A 693 4.93 76.73 53.12
N PRO A 694 4.42 77.98 53.24
CA PRO A 694 5.16 79.06 53.88
C PRO A 694 5.45 78.76 55.36
N VAL A 695 6.73 78.80 55.73
CA VAL A 695 7.17 78.70 57.13
C VAL A 695 7.07 80.09 57.77
N GLU A 696 6.01 80.30 58.56
CA GLU A 696 5.67 81.59 59.19
C GLU A 696 6.10 81.71 60.67
N SER A 697 6.90 80.77 61.18
CA SER A 697 7.40 80.77 62.57
C SER A 697 8.72 80.01 62.73
N ASP A 698 9.35 80.08 63.91
CA ASP A 698 10.57 79.30 64.17
C ASP A 698 10.28 77.80 64.30
N MET A 699 10.72 77.06 63.29
CA MET A 699 10.66 75.60 63.23
C MET A 699 12.06 74.96 63.21
N SER A 700 13.08 75.68 63.71
CA SER A 700 14.47 75.19 63.82
C SER A 700 14.56 73.80 64.46
N GLY A 701 15.24 72.88 63.77
CA GLY A 701 15.44 71.50 64.17
C GLY A 701 14.23 70.57 64.02
N GLN A 702 13.06 71.09 63.63
CA GLN A 702 11.86 70.32 63.29
C GLN A 702 11.92 69.85 61.83
N TYR A 703 11.11 68.86 61.48
CA TYR A 703 10.87 68.44 60.10
C TYR A 703 9.63 69.14 59.54
N ILE A 704 9.71 69.63 58.32
CA ILE A 704 8.56 70.05 57.51
C ILE A 704 8.34 69.07 56.36
N ASP A 705 7.10 68.92 55.97
CA ASP A 705 6.66 68.09 54.84
C ASP A 705 6.87 68.85 53.51
N ILE A 706 7.37 68.15 52.48
CA ILE A 706 7.49 68.67 51.10
C ILE A 706 7.09 67.56 50.14
N ASP A 707 6.15 67.83 49.23
CA ASP A 707 5.92 66.96 48.08
C ASP A 707 6.74 67.47 46.87
N VAL A 708 7.61 66.62 46.33
CA VAL A 708 8.34 66.91 45.08
C VAL A 708 7.66 66.33 43.83
N SER A 709 6.72 65.40 43.98
CA SER A 709 5.94 64.81 42.88
C SER A 709 4.76 63.97 43.38
N SER A 710 3.55 64.29 42.90
CA SER A 710 2.37 63.45 43.11
C SER A 710 2.39 62.12 42.33
N GLU A 711 3.36 61.91 41.43
CA GLU A 711 3.40 60.79 40.49
C GLU A 711 4.70 59.96 40.56
N LEU A 712 5.85 60.55 40.91
CA LEU A 712 7.17 59.89 40.84
C LEU A 712 7.75 59.59 42.22
N TYR A 713 8.30 58.39 42.40
CA TYR A 713 8.85 57.92 43.68
C TYR A 713 10.19 58.56 44.01
N VAL A 714 10.36 59.07 45.23
CA VAL A 714 11.68 59.37 45.83
C VAL A 714 12.05 58.28 46.83
N VAL A 715 13.29 57.76 46.77
CA VAL A 715 13.84 56.78 47.73
C VAL A 715 15.24 57.21 48.19
N ASP A 716 15.66 56.76 49.37
CA ASP A 716 16.96 57.10 49.96
C ASP A 716 17.68 55.82 50.45
N PRO A 717 18.89 55.49 49.97
CA PRO A 717 19.64 56.17 48.91
C PRO A 717 18.95 56.08 47.54
N GLU A 718 19.32 56.95 46.60
CA GLU A 718 18.76 56.91 45.23
C GLU A 718 19.18 55.64 44.46
N MET A 719 18.40 55.29 43.43
CA MET A 719 18.42 53.96 42.82
C MET A 719 19.58 53.71 41.83
N GLU A 720 20.09 54.73 41.15
CA GLU A 720 21.04 54.54 40.04
C GLU A 720 22.48 54.37 40.55
N ASN A 721 22.92 55.18 41.51
CA ASN A 721 24.31 55.21 41.99
C ASN A 721 24.44 54.96 43.50
N GLY A 722 23.33 54.91 44.25
CA GLY A 722 23.34 54.79 45.70
C GLY A 722 23.69 56.09 46.44
N GLY A 723 23.54 57.25 45.80
CA GLY A 723 23.76 58.56 46.40
C GLY A 723 22.62 59.01 47.35
N PRO A 724 22.72 60.23 47.91
CA PRO A 724 21.62 60.84 48.67
C PRO A 724 20.41 61.11 47.77
N MET A 725 19.19 60.93 48.28
CA MET A 725 17.98 61.18 47.49
C MET A 725 17.86 62.63 46.95
N ALA A 726 18.43 63.61 47.66
CA ALA A 726 18.29 65.04 47.37
C ALA A 726 19.55 65.61 46.69
N THR A 727 19.39 66.05 45.44
CA THR A 727 20.44 66.72 44.63
C THR A 727 20.75 68.14 45.11
N SER A 728 19.74 68.88 45.57
CA SER A 728 19.91 70.18 46.19
C SER A 728 18.73 70.51 47.09
N ILE A 729 19.00 71.09 48.26
CA ILE A 729 17.99 71.66 49.14
C ILE A 729 18.44 73.08 49.50
N TYR A 730 17.52 74.04 49.48
CA TYR A 730 17.77 75.39 49.97
C TYR A 730 16.50 75.99 50.54
N TRP A 731 16.65 76.99 51.41
CA TRP A 731 15.56 77.89 51.79
C TRP A 731 15.77 79.28 51.22
N TYR A 732 14.69 80.06 51.09
CA TYR A 732 14.73 81.47 50.72
C TYR A 732 13.58 82.25 51.39
N ARG A 733 13.73 83.57 51.56
CA ARG A 733 12.67 84.46 52.06
C ARG A 733 11.83 85.01 50.92
N ASP A 734 10.54 85.18 51.15
CA ASP A 734 9.66 85.90 50.21
C ASP A 734 10.17 87.32 49.92
N SER A 735 10.78 87.98 50.92
CA SER A 735 11.31 89.35 50.82
C SER A 735 12.61 89.51 50.01
N ASP A 736 13.46 88.48 49.89
CA ASP A 736 14.80 88.61 49.27
C ASP A 736 15.18 87.54 48.23
N SER A 737 14.44 86.43 48.12
CA SER A 737 14.72 85.30 47.21
C SER A 737 16.13 84.69 47.31
N THR A 738 16.88 84.98 48.37
CA THR A 738 18.27 84.53 48.53
C THR A 738 18.33 83.08 48.97
N ARG A 739 18.97 82.23 48.17
CA ARG A 739 18.99 80.78 48.38
C ARG A 739 20.10 80.36 49.32
N VAL A 740 19.73 79.96 50.53
CA VAL A 740 20.66 79.43 51.54
C VAL A 740 20.57 77.90 51.56
N PRO A 741 21.67 77.16 51.33
CA PRO A 741 21.62 75.70 51.19
C PRO A 741 21.32 74.99 52.52
N ILE A 742 20.63 73.85 52.42
CA ILE A 742 20.44 72.87 53.51
C ILE A 742 21.19 71.58 53.10
N PRO A 743 21.93 70.91 54.02
CA PRO A 743 22.58 69.63 53.70
C PRO A 743 21.58 68.55 53.30
N ALA A 744 21.90 67.75 52.27
CA ALA A 744 21.01 66.72 51.74
C ALA A 744 20.57 65.69 52.80
N ASN A 745 21.44 65.39 53.78
CA ASN A 745 21.18 64.46 54.88
C ASN A 745 20.22 64.99 55.97
N GLU A 746 19.76 66.24 55.88
CA GLU A 746 18.66 66.74 56.70
C GLU A 746 17.29 66.40 56.10
N ALA A 747 17.24 65.87 54.87
CA ALA A 747 16.03 65.31 54.28
C ALA A 747 15.93 63.79 54.45
N ARG A 748 14.69 63.29 54.45
CA ARG A 748 14.36 61.86 54.46
C ARG A 748 13.05 61.59 53.72
N VAL A 749 12.84 60.37 53.27
CA VAL A 749 11.49 59.89 52.86
C VAL A 749 10.51 60.03 54.03
N ALA A 750 9.30 60.54 53.76
CA ALA A 750 8.24 60.65 54.76
C ALA A 750 7.74 59.26 55.23
N LYS A 751 7.42 59.11 56.51
CA LYS A 751 7.05 57.82 57.12
C LYS A 751 5.83 57.96 58.05
N PRO A 752 4.61 57.60 57.59
CA PRO A 752 4.28 57.14 56.24
C PRO A 752 4.36 58.26 55.19
N ARG A 753 4.56 57.89 53.93
CA ARG A 753 4.42 58.80 52.78
C ARG A 753 2.95 58.95 52.38
N GLN A 754 2.56 60.14 51.91
CA GLN A 754 1.21 60.44 51.42
C GLN A 754 1.12 60.34 49.88
N THR A 755 2.21 60.70 49.20
CA THR A 755 2.39 60.63 47.75
C THR A 755 3.76 59.99 47.42
N PRO A 756 4.03 59.61 46.15
CA PRO A 756 5.33 59.07 45.72
C PRO A 756 6.50 60.03 45.96
N GLY A 757 6.27 61.34 45.88
CA GLY A 757 7.28 62.39 46.11
C GLY A 757 7.34 62.93 47.54
N HIS A 758 6.56 62.41 48.50
CA HIS A 758 6.51 62.97 49.85
C HIS A 758 7.82 62.72 50.63
N ILE A 759 8.56 63.80 50.88
CA ILE A 759 9.75 63.85 51.73
C ILE A 759 9.52 64.74 52.96
N GLN A 760 10.41 64.63 53.93
CA GLN A 760 10.49 65.55 55.05
C GLN A 760 11.88 66.17 55.10
N VAL A 761 11.96 67.50 55.24
CA VAL A 761 13.22 68.25 55.38
C VAL A 761 13.33 68.84 56.77
N ARG A 762 14.45 68.63 57.45
CA ARG A 762 14.72 69.26 58.73
C ARG A 762 15.21 70.69 58.54
N LEU A 763 14.60 71.64 59.24
CA LEU A 763 14.98 73.04 59.15
C LEU A 763 16.22 73.36 59.98
N PRO A 764 17.21 74.10 59.43
CA PRO A 764 18.27 74.70 60.23
C PRO A 764 17.75 75.88 61.05
N ALA A 765 18.57 76.42 61.95
CA ALA A 765 18.28 77.69 62.60
C ALA A 765 18.34 78.84 61.57
N ILE A 766 17.20 79.48 61.32
CA ILE A 766 17.06 80.59 60.37
C ILE A 766 17.11 81.91 61.15
N VAL A 767 17.93 82.86 60.68
CA VAL A 767 18.15 84.17 61.34
C VAL A 767 17.89 85.31 60.35
N PRO A 768 17.06 86.32 60.69
CA PRO A 768 16.08 86.30 61.80
C PRO A 768 15.07 85.16 61.63
N PRO A 769 14.39 84.72 62.71
CA PRO A 769 13.36 83.67 62.60
C PRO A 769 12.27 84.01 61.57
N PRO A 770 11.66 83.00 60.90
CA PRO A 770 10.57 83.24 59.95
C PRO A 770 9.34 83.86 60.62
N SER A 771 8.53 84.59 59.86
CA SER A 771 7.30 85.22 60.35
C SER A 771 6.22 85.31 59.27
N ALA A 772 4.95 85.51 59.63
CA ALA A 772 3.87 85.75 58.67
C ALA A 772 4.02 87.05 57.83
N ALA A 773 4.99 87.92 58.15
CA ALA A 773 5.34 89.11 57.36
C ALA A 773 6.63 88.94 56.52
N ASP A 774 7.34 87.83 56.70
CA ASP A 774 8.56 87.44 55.99
C ASP A 774 8.71 85.92 56.09
N ALA A 775 7.90 85.23 55.29
CA ALA A 775 7.81 83.77 55.30
C ALA A 775 9.02 83.16 54.59
N VAL A 776 9.40 81.95 55.03
CA VAL A 776 10.48 81.17 54.41
C VAL A 776 9.89 79.99 53.65
N TYR A 777 10.36 79.80 52.42
CA TYR A 777 10.05 78.63 51.61
C TYR A 777 11.29 77.73 51.52
N VAL A 778 11.11 76.42 51.75
CA VAL A 778 12.13 75.42 51.48
C VAL A 778 11.85 74.78 50.14
N VAL A 779 12.88 74.66 49.31
CA VAL A 779 12.82 73.99 48.01
C VAL A 779 13.77 72.80 48.03
N ALA A 780 13.26 71.63 47.64
CA ALA A 780 14.03 70.39 47.52
C ALA A 780 13.95 69.86 46.09
N ARG A 781 15.10 69.49 45.53
CA ARG A 781 15.20 68.76 44.26
C ARG A 781 15.72 67.35 44.53
N CYS A 782 14.90 66.34 44.28
CA CYS A 782 15.26 64.94 44.50
C CYS A 782 15.43 64.19 43.18
N HIS A 783 16.26 63.15 43.21
CA HIS A 783 16.17 62.05 42.24
C HIS A 783 14.81 61.37 42.35
N THR A 784 14.23 60.98 41.22
CA THR A 784 12.92 60.32 41.17
C THR A 784 12.99 59.01 40.39
N ALA A 785 12.03 58.12 40.62
CA ALA A 785 11.84 56.86 39.90
C ALA A 785 10.40 56.73 39.37
N GLU A 786 10.26 56.08 38.21
CA GLU A 786 8.98 55.73 37.56
C GLU A 786 8.64 54.26 37.86
N ASP A 787 7.37 53.95 38.14
CA ASP A 787 6.90 52.60 38.46
C ASP A 787 6.34 51.83 37.25
N PHE A 788 6.56 50.52 37.26
CA PHE A 788 6.18 49.59 36.18
C PHE A 788 5.63 48.28 36.76
N LEU A 789 4.83 47.55 35.97
CA LEU A 789 4.24 46.26 36.38
C LEU A 789 5.05 45.04 35.92
N GLY A 790 5.93 45.21 34.93
CA GLY A 790 6.71 44.15 34.32
C GLY A 790 7.45 44.62 33.06
N GLU A 791 8.29 43.75 32.50
CA GLU A 791 8.94 43.92 31.20
C GLU A 791 9.57 42.61 30.68
N SER A 792 9.64 42.46 29.35
CA SER A 792 10.50 41.49 28.67
C SER A 792 11.76 42.17 28.16
N PHE A 793 12.91 41.89 28.76
CA PHE A 793 14.20 42.48 28.38
C PHE A 793 15.21 41.45 27.84
N GLY A 794 15.94 41.85 26.81
CA GLY A 794 16.71 40.91 26.00
C GLY A 794 15.80 39.84 25.36
N VAL A 795 16.29 38.61 25.30
CA VAL A 795 15.66 37.52 24.52
C VAL A 795 15.26 36.30 25.36
N ARG A 796 15.46 36.39 26.69
CA ARG A 796 15.23 35.30 27.65
C ARG A 796 14.66 35.73 28.99
N HIS A 797 14.53 37.03 29.26
CA HIS A 797 14.28 37.54 30.60
C HIS A 797 12.98 38.32 30.66
N THR A 798 12.18 37.99 31.67
CA THR A 798 10.92 38.62 32.02
C THR A 798 11.00 39.05 33.47
N LEU A 799 10.54 40.26 33.75
CA LEU A 799 10.28 40.79 35.07
C LEU A 799 8.76 40.96 35.22
N ALA A 800 8.22 40.64 36.40
CA ALA A 800 6.84 40.91 36.75
C ALA A 800 6.75 41.32 38.23
N VAL A 801 5.94 42.35 38.51
CA VAL A 801 5.57 42.75 39.87
C VAL A 801 4.40 41.89 40.34
N TYR A 802 4.44 41.46 41.60
CA TYR A 802 3.34 40.75 42.24
C TYR A 802 2.74 41.58 43.39
N ASP A 803 1.59 42.18 43.13
CA ASP A 803 0.68 42.72 44.15
C ASP A 803 -0.38 41.66 44.51
N PRO A 804 -0.52 41.25 45.79
CA PRO A 804 -1.51 40.25 46.21
C PRO A 804 -2.98 40.72 46.08
N THR A 805 -3.23 41.99 45.78
CA THR A 805 -4.55 42.54 45.49
C THR A 805 -4.92 42.50 44.00
N GLU A 806 -3.94 42.35 43.09
CA GLU A 806 -4.13 42.33 41.63
C GLU A 806 -3.59 41.05 40.97
N ASN A 807 -3.81 39.87 41.60
CA ASN A 807 -3.36 38.54 41.13
C ASN A 807 -3.60 38.27 39.63
N ASP A 808 -4.78 38.64 39.12
CA ASP A 808 -5.16 38.47 37.71
C ASP A 808 -4.19 39.17 36.76
N ASP A 809 -3.71 40.36 37.14
CA ASP A 809 -2.84 41.20 36.31
C ASP A 809 -1.38 40.74 36.35
N TYR A 810 -0.92 40.20 37.48
CA TYR A 810 0.36 39.49 37.60
C TYR A 810 0.43 38.31 36.61
N PHE A 811 -0.63 37.49 36.53
CA PHE A 811 -0.67 36.37 35.58
C PHE A 811 -0.75 36.83 34.12
N ASP A 812 -1.56 37.85 33.82
CA ASP A 812 -1.64 38.40 32.47
C ASP A 812 -0.29 39.03 32.05
N THR A 813 0.41 39.70 32.96
CA THR A 813 1.75 40.28 32.76
C THR A 813 2.81 39.21 32.45
N ILE A 814 2.93 38.14 33.24
CA ILE A 814 3.87 37.04 32.93
C ILE A 814 3.59 36.47 31.53
N THR A 815 2.30 36.26 31.23
CA THR A 815 1.86 35.71 29.94
C THR A 815 2.21 36.63 28.77
N HIS A 816 2.03 37.95 28.95
CA HIS A 816 2.35 39.02 28.00
C HIS A 816 3.84 39.09 27.70
N GLU A 817 4.68 39.13 28.74
CA GLU A 817 6.12 39.32 28.60
C GLU A 817 6.83 38.05 28.11
N PHE A 818 6.36 36.87 28.50
CA PHE A 818 6.72 35.64 27.78
C PHE A 818 6.32 35.73 26.30
N GLY A 819 5.16 36.30 25.98
CA GLY A 819 4.70 36.46 24.59
C GLY A 819 5.56 37.42 23.75
N HIS A 820 6.13 38.45 24.36
CA HIS A 820 7.19 39.27 23.78
C HIS A 820 8.45 38.42 23.52
N SER A 821 8.92 37.70 24.54
CA SER A 821 10.03 36.73 24.48
C SER A 821 9.80 35.53 23.53
N PHE A 822 8.64 35.43 22.87
CA PHE A 822 8.30 34.40 21.87
C PHE A 822 7.79 34.97 20.52
N ASN A 823 7.90 36.28 20.27
CA ASN A 823 7.51 36.94 19.01
C ASN A 823 6.03 36.71 18.61
N GLN A 824 5.13 36.54 19.58
CA GLN A 824 3.75 36.07 19.37
C GLN A 824 2.83 37.09 18.66
N THR A 825 3.19 38.36 18.72
CA THR A 825 2.59 39.50 18.00
C THR A 825 3.56 40.01 16.93
N PRO A 826 3.94 39.17 15.94
CA PRO A 826 5.15 39.38 15.17
C PRO A 826 5.19 40.72 14.41
N ARG A 827 6.31 41.44 14.52
CA ARG A 827 6.58 42.66 13.72
C ARG A 827 6.37 42.37 12.22
N PRO A 828 5.85 43.33 11.43
CA PRO A 828 5.65 43.14 9.99
C PRO A 828 6.94 42.72 9.27
N GLY A 829 6.95 41.51 8.68
CA GLY A 829 8.14 40.92 8.04
C GLY A 829 9.01 40.08 8.99
N LYS A 830 8.64 39.96 10.27
CA LYS A 830 9.25 39.05 11.25
C LYS A 830 8.37 37.83 11.57
N GLN A 831 7.13 37.75 11.09
CA GLN A 831 6.34 36.51 11.18
C GLN A 831 6.99 35.37 10.37
N PRO A 832 6.71 34.08 10.65
CA PRO A 832 7.20 32.96 9.85
C PRO A 832 6.98 33.16 8.35
N LYS A 833 7.99 32.81 7.54
CA LYS A 833 8.01 33.06 6.08
C LYS A 833 6.75 32.52 5.42
N SER A 834 6.15 33.31 4.52
CA SER A 834 4.83 33.12 3.86
C SER A 834 3.57 33.46 4.66
N LEU A 835 3.62 33.57 6.00
CA LEU A 835 2.43 33.98 6.76
C LEU A 835 2.11 35.47 6.49
N PRO A 836 0.81 35.84 6.36
CA PRO A 836 0.38 37.24 6.32
C PRO A 836 0.85 38.06 7.53
N LYS A 837 0.88 39.40 7.40
CA LYS A 837 1.15 40.29 8.55
C LYS A 837 0.04 40.15 9.61
N HIS A 838 0.39 40.15 10.89
CA HIS A 838 -0.59 40.06 11.98
C HIS A 838 -1.56 41.28 11.92
N PRO A 839 -2.87 41.06 11.71
CA PRO A 839 -3.80 42.09 11.22
C PRO A 839 -4.18 43.16 12.27
N LYS A 840 -3.72 43.00 13.51
CA LYS A 840 -3.98 43.88 14.65
C LYS A 840 -2.70 44.26 15.40
N GLN A 841 -1.53 44.02 14.81
CA GLN A 841 -0.24 44.37 15.43
C GLN A 841 -0.10 45.90 15.56
N LYS A 842 0.59 46.32 16.61
CA LYS A 842 1.06 47.68 16.84
C LYS A 842 2.43 47.63 17.48
N ASP A 843 3.28 48.56 17.13
CA ASP A 843 4.42 48.95 17.94
C ASP A 843 4.19 50.39 18.45
N LYS A 844 4.59 50.68 19.68
CA LYS A 844 4.56 52.02 20.30
C LYS A 844 5.98 52.56 20.58
N GLY A 845 7.02 51.74 20.37
CA GLY A 845 8.35 51.91 20.97
C GLY A 845 8.57 51.02 22.20
N GLN A 846 7.50 50.62 22.89
CA GLN A 846 7.56 49.78 24.11
C GLN A 846 7.53 48.27 23.85
N GLY A 847 7.16 47.81 22.64
CA GLY A 847 6.88 46.40 22.42
C GLY A 847 5.85 46.14 21.35
N ASN A 848 5.51 44.85 21.12
CA ASN A 848 4.60 44.43 20.06
C ASN A 848 3.26 43.96 20.62
N HIS A 849 2.21 44.67 20.25
CA HIS A 849 0.93 44.59 20.92
C HIS A 849 -0.22 44.30 19.95
N CYS A 850 -1.34 43.83 20.48
CA CYS A 850 -2.53 43.43 19.76
C CYS A 850 -3.70 44.38 20.04
N ARG A 851 -4.16 45.10 19.02
CA ARG A 851 -5.27 46.07 19.09
C ARG A 851 -6.65 45.39 18.95
N VAL A 852 -6.84 44.23 19.58
CA VAL A 852 -8.15 43.54 19.63
C VAL A 852 -8.82 43.93 20.94
N ASN A 853 -10.01 44.54 20.83
CA ASN A 853 -10.72 45.14 21.94
C ASN A 853 -12.25 45.02 21.83
N GLY A 854 -12.88 44.60 22.93
CA GLY A 854 -14.33 44.50 23.13
C GLY A 854 -14.96 45.84 23.49
N GLY A 855 -14.54 46.91 22.80
CA GLY A 855 -14.99 48.28 23.03
C GLY A 855 -14.30 49.01 24.18
N LYS A 856 -15.06 49.82 24.92
CA LYS A 856 -14.58 50.71 25.99
C LYS A 856 -15.42 50.59 27.26
N ALA A 857 -14.79 50.82 28.41
CA ALA A 857 -15.43 51.10 29.68
C ALA A 857 -15.11 52.56 30.07
N GLY A 858 -16.00 53.48 29.71
CA GLY A 858 -15.74 54.92 29.82
C GLY A 858 -14.52 55.35 29.00
N LYS A 859 -13.49 55.89 29.68
CA LYS A 859 -12.21 56.26 29.04
C LYS A 859 -11.29 55.06 28.76
N LYS A 860 -11.38 53.97 29.56
CA LYS A 860 -10.50 52.79 29.41
C LYS A 860 -10.96 51.88 28.26
N ILE A 861 -10.03 51.18 27.63
CA ILE A 861 -10.29 50.19 26.56
C ILE A 861 -10.43 48.80 27.21
N LYS A 862 -11.41 48.00 26.77
CA LYS A 862 -11.46 46.56 27.10
C LYS A 862 -10.72 45.80 26.03
N TYR A 863 -9.52 45.27 26.29
CA TYR A 863 -8.85 44.40 25.32
C TYR A 863 -9.46 42.99 25.34
N GLU A 864 -9.16 42.16 24.33
CA GLU A 864 -9.56 40.73 24.30
C GLU A 864 -8.34 39.81 24.05
N CYS A 865 -7.12 40.35 24.15
CA CYS A 865 -5.87 39.61 24.06
C CYS A 865 -4.93 39.98 25.21
N VAL A 866 -4.28 38.98 25.81
CA VAL A 866 -3.23 39.16 26.83
C VAL A 866 -2.05 40.02 26.34
N MET A 867 -1.79 40.00 25.02
CA MET A 867 -0.86 40.90 24.33
C MET A 867 -1.48 42.30 24.11
N TYR A 868 -2.01 42.95 25.14
CA TYR A 868 -2.67 44.27 25.06
C TYR A 868 -1.69 45.43 24.80
N ASP A 869 -2.14 46.69 24.70
CA ASP A 869 -1.25 47.82 24.33
C ASP A 869 -0.91 48.84 25.44
N ALA A 870 -1.59 48.79 26.60
CA ALA A 870 -1.19 49.44 27.87
C ALA A 870 -2.11 49.08 29.05
N GLY A 871 -1.52 48.90 30.24
CA GLY A 871 -2.14 49.08 31.56
C GLY A 871 -2.89 47.88 32.16
N PRO A 872 -3.07 47.85 33.49
CA PRO A 872 -3.65 46.73 34.21
C PRO A 872 -5.17 46.60 33.96
N MET A 873 -5.67 45.36 33.92
CA MET A 873 -6.99 45.03 33.38
C MET A 873 -7.86 44.13 34.25
N LYS A 874 -8.57 44.82 35.15
CA LYS A 874 -9.78 44.41 35.91
C LYS A 874 -10.97 43.89 35.07
N TRP A 875 -10.78 43.57 33.79
CA TRP A 875 -11.77 42.95 32.89
C TRP A 875 -11.28 41.64 32.25
N GLY A 876 -10.10 41.14 32.64
CA GLY A 876 -9.63 39.74 32.57
C GLY A 876 -9.26 39.22 31.19
N ILE A 877 -7.96 38.93 30.95
CA ILE A 877 -7.52 38.30 29.70
C ILE A 877 -6.35 37.32 29.85
N HIS A 878 -6.61 36.22 30.55
CA HIS A 878 -5.69 35.10 30.73
C HIS A 878 -5.34 34.30 29.44
N LYS A 879 -5.43 34.89 28.24
CA LYS A 879 -5.20 34.18 26.97
C LYS A 879 -4.98 35.02 25.71
N PHE A 880 -4.54 34.34 24.67
CA PHE A 880 -4.38 34.86 23.32
C PHE A 880 -5.72 34.99 22.60
N CYS A 881 -5.94 36.13 21.93
CA CYS A 881 -7.16 36.31 21.16
C CYS A 881 -7.15 35.50 19.85
N PRO A 882 -8.32 35.28 19.22
CA PRO A 882 -8.48 34.68 17.88
C PRO A 882 -7.79 35.41 16.70
N LYS A 883 -6.84 36.32 16.95
CA LYS A 883 -5.96 36.95 15.95
C LYS A 883 -4.49 36.69 16.24
N CYS A 884 -4.08 36.59 17.51
CA CYS A 884 -2.71 36.22 17.90
C CYS A 884 -2.51 34.71 17.89
N GLN A 885 -3.46 33.95 18.43
CA GLN A 885 -3.34 32.49 18.63
C GLN A 885 -2.79 31.73 17.41
N PRO A 886 -3.26 31.92 16.16
CA PRO A 886 -2.69 31.24 15.00
C PRO A 886 -1.19 31.52 14.75
N TYR A 887 -0.68 32.68 15.15
CA TYR A 887 0.75 33.03 15.03
C TYR A 887 1.56 32.38 16.15
N VAL A 888 1.03 32.30 17.37
CA VAL A 888 1.64 31.51 18.47
C VAL A 888 1.68 30.04 18.08
N LEU A 889 0.59 29.52 17.53
CA LEU A 889 0.52 28.20 16.92
C LEU A 889 1.50 28.02 15.75
N ALA A 890 2.23 29.03 15.24
CA ALA A 890 3.15 28.89 14.11
C ALA A 890 4.65 29.14 14.40
N GLU A 891 5.02 29.48 15.64
CA GLU A 891 6.42 29.74 16.02
C GLU A 891 7.16 28.54 16.62
N ASP A 892 8.49 28.58 16.58
CA ASP A 892 9.39 27.54 17.14
C ASP A 892 9.93 27.90 18.54
N PHE A 893 9.71 29.14 19.00
CA PHE A 893 10.22 29.71 20.26
C PHE A 893 11.77 29.72 20.42
N HIS A 894 12.51 29.33 19.38
CA HIS A 894 13.98 29.30 19.33
C HIS A 894 14.61 30.64 19.00
N ARG A 895 13.80 31.60 18.52
CA ARG A 895 14.27 32.94 18.18
C ARG A 895 14.93 33.64 19.38
N PRO A 896 16.06 34.32 19.16
CA PRO A 896 16.40 35.51 19.93
C PRO A 896 15.50 36.68 19.49
#